data_AF-A0A7C4UEC6-F1
#
_entry.id   AF-A0A7C4UEC6-F1
#
_cell.length_a   1.000
_cell.length_b   1.000
_cell.length_c   1.000
_cell.angle_alpha   90.00
_cell.angle_beta   90.00
_cell.angle_gamma   90.00
#
_symmetry.space_group_name_H-M   'P 1'
#
loop_
_entity.id
_entity.type
_entity.pdbx_description
1 polymer ?
#
loop_
_entity_poly.entity_id
_entity_poly.type
_entity_poly.pdbx_seq_one_letter_code
_entity_poly.pdbx_strand_id
1 'polypeptide(L)'
;MRYALPACLLALVMAVPVSAHGLLIPEDRRVPPLAMVHHRVNISIEDQVATTKIEQVFRNHTDRQLEATYIFPIPKGASVNKFSMSVDGKDVSGELVDAEKARKIYTDIVRRTQDPGLLEYMGNNLMRLRIFPVMPKVDQRVSLSFQAVISADAGIIEYIYPMKTDGKATQTLEDFSIKATIKSQHAVQNVYSPTHAISIQKINDKESRVTFERNQALLDKDFQLIYTTGDKEIGLTPMFYRPISGENGYFMLLVSPNMEISKSNVIPRDVVLVVDTSGSMSGVKMDQAKKAVKHCLTNLNAHDRFAVMNFSTTVTKYRDNLVDANSEQVEHAKRWVDNLRPAGGTAIQDALNSALEMRTSDDGRTFTVVFFTDGQPTIGETNPDKIMKNVAAKNSANTRIFTFGVGDDVNATMLDQLADQSRAVSTYVRPAEDIEAKVSSLYTKISHPVLANLRLSTSDNVRLEEVYPPQLPDLFHGGQLVVFGRYSGQGPAAIKLHGVMGKESRDYVYETTFAPKTGEEREFVEHIWARRKVGYLLDQIRINGEKKELMDELLALAKKYSIATPYTSHLIVPDAAMPVANAAPSRDGERRTHQLPLPGVPSAGGRAAGPGGPGMPGGAGVPDGLAKGDGKKNETVLNFARSNQSKPGDVFQGRGSYLDRRLAEEYEKAKSEPAKSPENAARLKALDEAKGQKDAYDKAKDSLARGVWRETQAGKLGVDLSCANNSMRFQERLSQTALRQCNGRNCVELGGVWIDEDFNPKMATVVIKAQSEAYFRILEKQPKMKDVFRLGNHLVWVTPNQTALVVDTSEGKEKLSDEEIDKLFTVKK
;
A
#
# COMPACT_ATOMS: atom_id res chain seq x y z
N MET A 1 27.24 16.21 46.42
CA MET A 1 27.45 15.80 45.01
C MET A 1 26.34 14.80 44.71
N ARG A 2 25.28 15.05 43.92
CA ARG A 2 25.16 15.72 42.61
C ARG A 2 25.98 15.03 41.50
N TYR A 3 25.42 13.97 40.94
CA TYR A 3 25.54 13.64 39.52
C TYR A 3 24.13 13.48 38.95
N ALA A 4 23.78 14.34 37.99
CA ALA A 4 22.53 14.27 37.26
C ALA A 4 22.82 13.63 35.89
N LEU A 5 22.06 12.60 35.54
CA LEU A 5 22.01 12.06 34.18
C LEU A 5 20.86 12.75 33.42
N PRO A 6 21.11 13.44 32.30
CA PRO A 6 20.04 14.02 31.50
C PRO A 6 19.32 12.92 30.72
N ALA A 7 18.04 12.71 31.00
CA ALA A 7 17.19 11.86 30.16
C ALA A 7 16.88 12.59 28.84
N CYS A 8 17.55 12.19 27.76
CA CYS A 8 17.22 12.66 26.41
C CYS A 8 15.81 12.20 26.02
N LEU A 9 14.88 13.16 25.98
CA LEU A 9 13.49 12.92 25.63
C LEU A 9 13.36 12.80 24.10
N LEU A 10 13.51 11.59 23.57
CA LEU A 10 13.30 11.33 22.15
C LEU A 10 11.82 11.52 21.81
N ALA A 11 11.50 12.58 21.07
CA ALA A 11 10.14 12.84 20.59
C ALA A 11 9.78 11.86 19.45
N LEU A 12 9.24 10.70 19.82
CA LEU A 12 8.81 9.68 18.88
C LEU A 12 7.50 10.11 18.20
N VAL A 13 7.62 10.81 17.07
CA VAL A 13 6.48 11.16 16.22
C VAL A 13 5.93 9.86 15.61
N MET A 14 4.83 9.36 16.16
CA MET A 14 4.08 8.27 15.52
C MET A 14 3.53 8.77 14.19
N ALA A 15 4.17 8.37 13.09
CA ALA A 15 3.61 8.49 11.76
C ALA A 15 2.44 7.52 11.64
N VAL A 16 1.21 8.04 11.64
CA VAL A 16 0.04 7.28 11.20
C VAL A 16 0.21 7.02 9.69
N PRO A 17 0.06 5.78 9.19
CA PRO A 17 0.01 5.54 7.76
C PRO A 17 -1.27 6.16 7.22
N VAL A 18 -1.15 7.30 6.56
CA VAL A 18 -2.25 7.95 5.84
C VAL A 18 -2.10 7.58 4.37
N SER A 19 -2.98 6.71 3.86
CA SER A 19 -3.10 6.39 2.42
C SER A 19 -3.75 7.55 1.65
N ALA A 20 -3.12 8.72 1.71
CA ALA A 20 -3.50 9.91 0.98
C ALA A 20 -2.73 9.94 -0.34
N HIS A 21 -3.36 9.44 -1.40
CA HIS A 21 -2.77 9.41 -2.73
C HIS A 21 -3.27 10.60 -3.57
N GLY A 22 -2.41 11.58 -3.81
CA GLY A 22 -2.76 12.79 -4.56
C GLY A 22 -3.73 13.72 -3.85
N LEU A 23 -3.75 13.72 -2.52
CA LEU A 23 -4.54 14.66 -1.71
C LEU A 23 -3.65 15.79 -1.18
N LEU A 24 -4.20 17.01 -1.12
CA LEU A 24 -3.58 18.16 -0.44
C LEU A 24 -4.23 18.34 0.96
N ILE A 25 -3.49 17.98 2.01
CA ILE A 25 -4.00 17.85 3.38
C ILE A 25 -3.55 19.05 4.24
N PRO A 26 -4.45 19.89 4.77
CA PRO A 26 -4.07 20.96 5.69
C PRO A 26 -3.43 20.44 6.98
N GLU A 27 -2.42 21.15 7.51
CA GLU A 27 -1.80 20.81 8.80
C GLU A 27 -2.77 21.00 9.99
N ASP A 28 -3.74 21.93 9.86
CA ASP A 28 -4.85 22.05 10.81
C ASP A 28 -5.86 20.92 10.57
N ARG A 29 -5.70 19.83 11.34
CA ARG A 29 -6.52 18.59 11.30
C ARG A 29 -8.03 18.77 11.47
N ARG A 30 -8.51 19.98 11.78
CA ARG A 30 -9.95 20.33 11.81
C ARG A 30 -10.49 20.64 10.41
N VAL A 31 -9.62 20.96 9.46
CA VAL A 31 -9.95 21.16 8.04
C VAL A 31 -9.76 19.81 7.33
N PRO A 32 -10.72 19.33 6.54
CA PRO A 32 -10.53 18.14 5.71
C PRO A 32 -9.47 18.39 4.61
N PRO A 33 -9.02 17.35 3.90
CA PRO A 33 -8.25 17.53 2.66
C PRO A 33 -8.95 18.48 1.70
N LEU A 34 -8.19 19.34 1.03
CA LEU A 34 -8.74 20.36 0.14
C LEU A 34 -9.42 19.72 -1.07
N ALA A 35 -10.52 20.32 -1.51
CA ALA A 35 -11.35 19.77 -2.56
C ALA A 35 -10.61 19.80 -3.91
N MET A 36 -10.51 18.65 -4.57
CA MET A 36 -9.85 18.51 -5.87
C MET A 36 -10.81 18.99 -6.96
N VAL A 37 -10.48 20.10 -7.62
CA VAL A 37 -11.29 20.68 -8.70
C VAL A 37 -11.12 19.85 -9.97
N HIS A 38 -9.88 19.76 -10.45
CA HIS A 38 -9.49 19.06 -11.67
C HIS A 38 -8.38 18.05 -11.39
N HIS A 39 -8.37 16.95 -12.12
CA HIS A 39 -7.25 16.00 -12.13
C HIS A 39 -7.05 15.42 -13.54
N ARG A 40 -5.92 15.76 -14.15
CA ARG A 40 -5.58 15.39 -15.52
C ARG A 40 -4.30 14.58 -15.55
N VAL A 41 -4.33 13.44 -16.25
CA VAL A 41 -3.23 12.49 -16.33
C VAL A 41 -2.92 12.24 -17.81
N ASN A 42 -1.72 12.61 -18.25
CA ASN A 42 -1.23 12.32 -19.59
C ASN A 42 -0.11 11.29 -19.48
N ILE A 43 -0.26 10.19 -20.21
CA ILE A 43 0.65 9.03 -20.16
C ILE A 43 1.19 8.83 -21.59
N SER A 44 2.51 8.77 -21.73
CA SER A 44 3.16 8.37 -22.99
C SER A 44 3.97 7.12 -22.71
N ILE A 45 3.54 5.99 -23.26
CA ILE A 45 4.23 4.71 -23.14
C ILE A 45 4.96 4.45 -24.46
N GLU A 46 6.29 4.44 -24.41
CA GLU A 46 7.12 4.06 -25.56
C GLU A 46 7.84 2.74 -25.24
N ASP A 47 7.48 1.70 -26.00
CA ASP A 47 7.65 0.28 -25.72
C ASP A 47 7.07 -0.14 -24.36
N GLN A 48 7.83 0.07 -23.29
CA GLN A 48 7.43 -0.19 -21.90
C GLN A 48 7.85 0.94 -20.95
N VAL A 49 8.33 2.08 -21.46
CA VAL A 49 8.65 3.25 -20.61
C VAL A 49 7.46 4.19 -20.60
N ALA A 50 6.77 4.26 -19.47
CA ALA A 50 5.70 5.21 -19.22
C ALA A 50 6.25 6.53 -18.72
N THR A 51 6.06 7.62 -19.47
CA THR A 51 6.15 8.99 -18.94
C THR A 51 4.76 9.45 -18.55
N THR A 52 4.55 9.69 -17.26
CA THR A 52 3.29 10.17 -16.69
C THR A 52 3.42 11.64 -16.28
N LYS A 53 2.45 12.46 -16.68
CA LYS A 53 2.32 13.88 -16.34
C LYS A 53 0.97 14.08 -15.67
N ILE A 54 0.99 14.60 -14.44
CA ILE A 54 -0.17 14.85 -13.60
C ILE A 54 -0.31 16.36 -13.42
N GLU A 55 -1.53 16.86 -13.61
CA GLU A 55 -1.97 18.17 -13.16
C GLU A 55 -3.14 17.96 -12.20
N GLN A 56 -3.02 18.48 -10.98
CA GLN A 56 -4.09 18.48 -9.99
C GLN A 56 -4.32 19.91 -9.48
N VAL A 57 -5.58 20.29 -9.33
CA VAL A 57 -5.99 21.62 -8.86
C VAL A 57 -6.83 21.45 -7.60
N PHE A 58 -6.47 22.14 -6.53
CA PHE A 58 -7.12 22.04 -5.21
C PHE A 58 -7.66 23.40 -4.77
N ARG A 59 -8.92 23.45 -4.31
CA ARG A 59 -9.55 24.69 -3.83
C ARG A 59 -9.46 24.81 -2.32
N ASN A 60 -8.85 25.88 -1.81
CA ASN A 60 -8.98 26.23 -0.40
C ASN A 60 -10.37 26.82 -0.14
N HIS A 61 -11.28 25.97 0.31
CA HIS A 61 -12.66 26.35 0.62
C HIS A 61 -12.80 27.22 1.89
N THR A 62 -11.73 27.42 2.66
CA THR A 62 -11.77 28.22 3.90
C THR A 62 -11.53 29.71 3.65
N ASP A 63 -11.88 30.55 4.63
CA ASP A 63 -11.69 32.00 4.58
C ASP A 63 -10.32 32.45 5.13
N ARG A 64 -9.36 31.51 5.29
CA ARG A 64 -8.01 31.78 5.80
C ARG A 64 -6.93 31.08 4.97
N GLN A 65 -5.72 31.62 5.06
CA GLN A 65 -4.49 31.01 4.57
C GLN A 65 -4.20 29.70 5.32
N LEU A 66 -3.66 28.68 4.63
CA LEU A 66 -3.34 27.37 5.20
C LEU A 66 -1.90 26.94 4.85
N GLU A 67 -1.28 26.14 5.72
CA GLU A 67 -0.17 25.24 5.35
C GLU A 67 -0.79 23.87 5.02
N ALA A 68 -0.34 23.23 3.94
CA ALA A 68 -0.85 21.93 3.53
C ALA A 68 0.24 21.01 2.98
N THR A 69 0.10 19.72 3.29
CA THR A 69 0.98 18.64 2.85
C THR A 69 0.29 17.85 1.73
N TYR A 70 0.88 17.83 0.54
CA TYR A 70 0.52 16.94 -0.56
C TYR A 70 1.31 15.64 -0.48
N ILE A 71 0.64 14.50 -0.63
CA ILE A 71 1.27 13.16 -0.59
C ILE A 71 0.93 12.43 -1.89
N PHE A 72 1.93 11.83 -2.54
CA PHE A 72 1.74 11.07 -3.78
C PHE A 72 2.55 9.77 -3.79
N PRO A 73 1.93 8.61 -4.16
CA PRO A 73 2.63 7.34 -4.30
C PRO A 73 3.25 7.23 -5.70
N ILE A 74 4.49 6.78 -5.76
CA ILE A 74 5.23 6.64 -7.01
C ILE A 74 5.45 5.15 -7.30
N PRO A 75 5.32 4.67 -8.55
CA PRO A 75 5.59 3.26 -8.86
C PRO A 75 7.04 2.87 -8.49
N LYS A 76 7.25 1.61 -8.09
CA LYS A 76 8.59 1.11 -7.74
C LYS A 76 9.54 1.30 -8.93
N GLY A 77 10.68 1.93 -8.70
CA GLY A 77 11.66 2.24 -9.74
C GLY A 77 11.39 3.49 -10.58
N ALA A 78 10.22 4.14 -10.47
CA ALA A 78 9.89 5.30 -11.30
C ALA A 78 10.62 6.58 -10.88
N SER A 79 11.22 7.30 -11.84
CA SER A 79 11.94 8.57 -11.65
C SER A 79 11.02 9.77 -11.69
N VAL A 80 11.17 10.73 -10.77
CA VAL A 80 10.52 12.05 -10.87
C VAL A 80 11.44 12.98 -11.63
N ASN A 81 10.99 13.45 -12.79
CA ASN A 81 11.81 14.28 -13.68
C ASN A 81 11.49 15.77 -13.53
N LYS A 82 10.25 16.11 -13.15
CA LYS A 82 9.84 17.50 -12.93
C LYS A 82 8.78 17.59 -11.85
N PHE A 83 8.94 18.57 -10.97
CA PHE A 83 7.94 19.00 -10.01
C PHE A 83 7.78 20.53 -10.07
N SER A 84 6.55 21.01 -10.14
CA SER A 84 6.23 22.44 -10.14
C SER A 84 4.89 22.73 -9.48
N MET A 85 4.76 23.91 -8.87
CA MET A 85 3.51 24.40 -8.28
C MET A 85 3.20 25.82 -8.76
N SER A 86 1.93 26.20 -8.76
CA SER A 86 1.55 27.60 -8.99
C SER A 86 1.93 28.46 -7.78
N VAL A 87 2.66 29.55 -8.02
CA VAL A 87 3.01 30.62 -7.08
C VAL A 87 2.65 31.94 -7.76
N ASP A 88 1.85 32.79 -7.12
CA ASP A 88 1.31 34.02 -7.74
C ASP A 88 0.69 33.82 -9.14
N GLY A 89 0.12 32.64 -9.40
CA GLY A 89 -0.47 32.26 -10.69
C GLY A 89 0.54 31.85 -11.78
N LYS A 90 1.84 31.77 -11.47
CA LYS A 90 2.91 31.28 -12.35
C LYS A 90 3.37 29.89 -11.91
N ASP A 91 3.61 28.98 -12.85
CA ASP A 91 4.18 27.66 -12.52
C ASP A 91 5.68 27.79 -12.21
N VAL A 92 6.07 27.57 -10.96
CA VAL A 92 7.48 27.59 -10.49
C VAL A 92 7.98 26.16 -10.30
N SER A 93 9.16 25.85 -10.82
CA SER A 93 9.82 24.54 -10.71
C SER A 93 10.69 24.46 -9.46
N GLY A 94 10.78 23.28 -8.85
CA GLY A 94 11.72 23.04 -7.74
C GLY A 94 13.18 22.95 -8.20
N GLU A 95 14.09 23.47 -7.38
CA GLU A 95 15.53 23.22 -7.47
C GLU A 95 15.92 22.09 -6.50
N LEU A 96 16.74 21.13 -6.95
CA LEU A 96 17.24 20.08 -6.06
C LEU A 96 18.41 20.59 -5.20
N VAL A 97 18.24 20.47 -3.89
CA VAL A 97 19.20 20.90 -2.85
C VAL A 97 19.44 19.77 -1.85
N ASP A 98 20.50 19.90 -1.04
CA ASP A 98 20.80 18.97 0.06
C ASP A 98 19.66 18.98 1.10
N ALA A 99 19.20 17.81 1.56
CA ALA A 99 17.94 17.69 2.31
C ALA A 99 17.88 18.54 3.60
N GLU A 100 18.97 18.58 4.39
CA GLU A 100 19.03 19.41 5.60
C GLU A 100 19.03 20.91 5.27
N LYS A 101 19.72 21.31 4.20
CA LYS A 101 19.73 22.69 3.70
C LYS A 101 18.34 23.11 3.24
N ALA A 102 17.62 22.22 2.53
CA ALA A 102 16.24 22.42 2.09
C ALA A 102 15.31 22.68 3.27
N ARG A 103 15.35 21.83 4.31
CA ARG A 103 14.55 21.98 5.54
C ARG A 103 14.84 23.28 6.28
N LYS A 104 16.12 23.67 6.39
CA LYS A 104 16.53 24.92 7.02
C LYS A 104 15.97 26.13 6.27
N ILE A 105 16.19 26.19 4.96
CA ILE A 105 15.70 27.29 4.11
C ILE A 105 14.17 27.36 4.16
N TYR A 106 13.45 26.24 3.99
CA TYR A 106 11.99 26.18 4.13
C TYR A 106 11.52 26.77 5.48
N THR A 107 12.13 26.34 6.59
CA THR A 107 11.77 26.81 7.94
C THR A 107 12.00 28.32 8.11
N ASP A 108 13.09 28.85 7.55
CA ASP A 108 13.42 30.28 7.61
C ASP A 108 12.54 31.12 6.67
N ILE A 109 12.03 30.56 5.56
CA ILE A 109 11.07 31.21 4.65
C ILE A 109 9.64 31.21 5.23
N VAL A 110 9.16 30.10 5.81
CA VAL A 110 7.85 30.03 6.48
C VAL A 110 7.77 31.05 7.62
N ARG A 111 8.84 31.23 8.39
CA ARG A 111 8.96 32.28 9.43
C ARG A 111 8.84 33.71 8.88
N ARG A 112 9.05 33.92 7.58
CA ARG A 112 8.95 35.21 6.89
C ARG A 112 7.64 35.36 6.11
N THR A 113 6.74 34.39 6.19
CA THR A 113 5.42 34.39 5.51
C THR A 113 5.54 34.60 4.00
N GLN A 114 6.52 33.94 3.38
CA GLN A 114 6.71 33.85 1.93
C GLN A 114 6.22 32.49 1.41
N ASP A 115 6.40 32.18 0.11
CA ASP A 115 5.77 31.03 -0.55
C ASP A 115 6.71 29.85 -0.89
N PRO A 116 7.17 29.03 0.09
CA PRO A 116 8.03 27.90 -0.19
C PRO A 116 7.26 26.60 -0.47
N GLY A 117 7.79 25.82 -1.41
CA GLY A 117 7.46 24.40 -1.56
C GLY A 117 8.65 23.54 -1.12
N LEU A 118 8.44 22.50 -0.31
CA LEU A 118 9.49 21.54 0.06
C LEU A 118 9.03 20.10 -0.23
N LEU A 119 9.70 19.46 -1.17
CA LEU A 119 9.41 18.10 -1.63
C LEU A 119 10.50 17.13 -1.16
N GLU A 120 10.09 16.17 -0.33
CA GLU A 120 10.93 15.18 0.32
C GLU A 120 10.54 13.75 -0.09
N TYR A 121 11.53 12.86 -0.14
CA TYR A 121 11.31 11.42 -0.21
C TYR A 121 11.01 10.86 1.19
N MET A 122 9.94 10.07 1.34
CA MET A 122 9.53 9.50 2.63
C MET A 122 9.91 8.02 2.84
N GLY A 123 10.56 7.38 1.86
CA GLY A 123 10.66 5.92 1.82
C GLY A 123 9.40 5.28 1.19
N ASN A 124 9.43 3.96 1.00
CA ASN A 124 8.31 3.16 0.48
C ASN A 124 7.65 3.72 -0.81
N ASN A 125 8.45 4.36 -1.67
CA ASN A 125 8.02 5.07 -2.87
C ASN A 125 6.98 6.19 -2.65
N LEU A 126 6.82 6.70 -1.42
CA LEU A 126 5.98 7.86 -1.13
C LEU A 126 6.80 9.15 -1.23
N MET A 127 6.20 10.16 -1.86
CA MET A 127 6.73 11.52 -1.88
C MET A 127 5.78 12.49 -1.17
N ARG A 128 6.36 13.41 -0.41
CA ARG A 128 5.67 14.41 0.39
C ARG A 128 6.13 15.79 -0.01
N LEU A 129 5.18 16.64 -0.37
CA LEU A 129 5.39 18.06 -0.61
C LEU A 129 4.69 18.86 0.48
N ARG A 130 5.40 19.77 1.14
CA ARG A 130 4.77 20.84 1.93
C ARG A 130 4.60 22.07 1.05
N ILE A 131 3.38 22.63 1.05
CA ILE A 131 3.03 23.87 0.38
C ILE A 131 2.62 24.87 1.46
N PHE A 132 3.31 26.01 1.48
CA PHE A 132 2.85 27.20 2.16
C PHE A 132 3.07 28.42 1.24
N PRO A 133 2.18 29.41 1.23
CA PRO A 133 0.81 29.38 1.72
C PRO A 133 -0.16 28.82 0.67
N VAL A 134 -1.24 28.20 1.13
CA VAL A 134 -2.44 27.98 0.29
C VAL A 134 -3.44 29.09 0.60
N MET A 135 -3.60 30.02 -0.35
CA MET A 135 -4.40 31.25 -0.18
C MET A 135 -5.91 30.96 -0.07
N PRO A 136 -6.69 31.74 0.72
CA PRO A 136 -8.12 31.52 0.91
C PRO A 136 -8.91 31.73 -0.39
N LYS A 137 -9.85 30.82 -0.68
CA LYS A 137 -10.70 30.82 -1.91
C LYS A 137 -9.94 30.79 -3.24
N VAL A 138 -8.63 30.53 -3.22
CA VAL A 138 -7.79 30.38 -4.41
C VAL A 138 -7.58 28.90 -4.74
N ASP A 139 -7.42 28.62 -6.02
CA ASP A 139 -7.11 27.30 -6.55
C ASP A 139 -5.59 27.10 -6.65
N GLN A 140 -5.08 26.12 -5.92
CA GLN A 140 -3.68 25.71 -5.92
C GLN A 140 -3.45 24.62 -6.98
N ARG A 141 -2.68 24.92 -8.03
CA ARG A 141 -2.19 23.91 -8.98
C ARG A 141 -0.93 23.23 -8.45
N VAL A 142 -0.89 21.92 -8.57
CA VAL A 142 0.26 21.04 -8.33
C VAL A 142 0.48 20.20 -9.58
N SER A 143 1.70 20.22 -10.12
CA SER A 143 2.06 19.49 -11.34
C SER A 143 3.27 18.60 -11.10
N LEU A 144 3.14 17.31 -11.43
CA LEU A 144 4.15 16.28 -11.20
C LEU A 144 4.37 15.49 -12.49
N SER A 145 5.63 15.21 -12.84
CA SER A 145 5.95 14.26 -13.91
C SER A 145 6.98 13.23 -13.47
N PHE A 146 6.65 11.96 -13.74
CA PHE A 146 7.52 10.83 -13.48
C PHE A 146 7.62 9.87 -14.69
N GLN A 147 8.66 9.05 -14.71
CA GLN A 147 8.93 8.02 -15.71
C GLN A 147 9.10 6.66 -15.05
N ALA A 148 8.46 5.61 -15.57
CA ALA A 148 8.52 4.25 -15.03
C ALA A 148 8.79 3.23 -16.14
N VAL A 149 9.55 2.17 -15.85
CA VAL A 149 9.54 0.97 -16.70
C VAL A 149 8.37 0.09 -16.24
N ILE A 150 7.46 -0.21 -17.15
CA ILE A 150 6.31 -1.07 -16.93
C ILE A 150 6.76 -2.53 -17.06
N SER A 151 6.47 -3.36 -16.08
CA SER A 151 6.73 -4.80 -16.14
C SER A 151 5.82 -5.50 -17.14
N ALA A 152 6.36 -6.50 -17.84
CA ALA A 152 5.58 -7.53 -18.50
C ALA A 152 5.52 -8.80 -17.61
N ASP A 153 4.37 -9.47 -17.57
CA ASP A 153 4.23 -10.84 -17.08
C ASP A 153 3.46 -11.69 -18.11
N ALA A 154 4.02 -12.82 -18.53
CA ALA A 154 3.44 -13.73 -19.53
C ALA A 154 2.99 -13.02 -20.85
N GLY A 155 3.78 -12.07 -21.34
CA GLY A 155 3.47 -11.28 -22.55
C GLY A 155 2.40 -10.18 -22.36
N ILE A 156 1.87 -10.05 -21.14
CA ILE A 156 0.91 -9.02 -20.75
C ILE A 156 1.68 -7.87 -20.09
N ILE A 157 1.51 -6.66 -20.62
CA ILE A 157 2.09 -5.44 -20.06
C ILE A 157 0.98 -4.70 -19.29
N GLU A 158 1.20 -4.43 -18.01
CA GLU A 158 0.23 -3.79 -17.11
C GLU A 158 0.76 -2.47 -16.55
N TYR A 159 0.21 -1.35 -17.00
CA TYR A 159 0.45 -0.03 -16.39
C TYR A 159 -0.62 0.27 -15.34
N ILE A 160 -0.17 0.57 -14.11
CA ILE A 160 -1.03 0.98 -13.00
C ILE A 160 -0.73 2.44 -12.63
N TYR A 161 -1.75 3.30 -12.69
CA TYR A 161 -1.72 4.65 -12.13
C TYR A 161 -2.46 4.68 -10.79
N PRO A 162 -1.75 4.91 -9.66
CA PRO A 162 -2.34 4.90 -8.34
C PRO A 162 -3.25 6.12 -8.12
N MET A 163 -4.48 5.85 -7.70
CA MET A 163 -5.55 6.83 -7.49
C MET A 163 -6.35 6.58 -6.22
N LYS A 164 -6.46 5.33 -5.76
CA LYS A 164 -7.33 4.98 -4.63
C LYS A 164 -6.93 5.75 -3.37
N THR A 165 -7.84 6.54 -2.82
CA THR A 165 -7.64 7.26 -1.55
C THR A 165 -8.49 6.67 -0.43
N ASP A 166 -7.88 6.39 0.72
CA ASP A 166 -8.62 5.94 1.91
C ASP A 166 -9.20 7.16 2.64
N GLY A 167 -10.33 7.71 2.16
CA GLY A 167 -10.95 8.87 2.81
C GLY A 167 -12.22 9.42 2.15
N LYS A 168 -12.74 10.53 2.71
CA LYS A 168 -13.93 11.24 2.20
C LYS A 168 -13.65 12.18 1.01
N ALA A 169 -12.39 12.33 0.60
CA ALA A 169 -11.96 13.26 -0.46
C ALA A 169 -11.75 12.51 -1.79
N THR A 170 -12.69 11.62 -2.13
CA THR A 170 -12.60 10.66 -3.23
C THR A 170 -13.20 11.16 -4.55
N GLN A 171 -13.64 12.42 -4.67
CA GLN A 171 -14.34 12.90 -5.86
C GLN A 171 -13.77 14.22 -6.39
N THR A 172 -13.62 14.36 -7.71
CA THR A 172 -13.36 15.66 -8.34
C THR A 172 -14.61 16.54 -8.29
N LEU A 173 -14.46 17.88 -8.23
CA LEU A 173 -15.60 18.80 -8.36
C LEU A 173 -16.00 19.00 -9.84
N GLU A 174 -15.01 18.91 -10.74
CA GLU A 174 -15.13 19.16 -12.17
C GLU A 174 -14.49 17.98 -12.95
N ASP A 175 -13.67 18.22 -13.97
CA ASP A 175 -13.14 17.15 -14.83
C ASP A 175 -12.05 16.27 -14.22
N PHE A 176 -12.20 14.97 -14.43
CA PHE A 176 -11.14 13.98 -14.38
C PHE A 176 -10.85 13.46 -15.79
N SER A 177 -9.58 13.39 -16.18
CA SER A 177 -9.19 12.83 -17.48
C SER A 177 -7.88 12.04 -17.44
N ILE A 178 -7.84 10.95 -18.20
CA ILE A 178 -6.65 10.16 -18.49
C ILE A 178 -6.52 10.05 -20.01
N LYS A 179 -5.33 10.40 -20.53
CA LYS A 179 -4.98 10.26 -21.96
C LYS A 179 -3.69 9.49 -22.05
N ALA A 180 -3.74 8.25 -22.52
CA ALA A 180 -2.56 7.43 -22.75
C ALA A 180 -2.27 7.29 -24.25
N THR A 181 -1.01 7.38 -24.65
CA THR A 181 -0.54 6.99 -25.98
C THR A 181 0.45 5.84 -25.80
N ILE A 182 0.17 4.70 -26.42
CA ILE A 182 1.03 3.52 -26.44
C ILE A 182 1.70 3.47 -27.80
N LYS A 183 3.03 3.42 -27.84
CA LYS A 183 3.84 3.11 -29.02
C LYS A 183 4.72 1.91 -28.74
N SER A 184 4.93 1.02 -29.70
CA SER A 184 5.89 -0.08 -29.57
C SER A 184 6.63 -0.36 -30.87
N GLN A 185 7.84 -0.93 -30.78
CA GLN A 185 8.56 -1.53 -31.91
C GLN A 185 7.80 -2.74 -32.49
N HIS A 186 6.99 -3.41 -31.68
CA HIS A 186 6.17 -4.57 -32.02
C HIS A 186 4.70 -4.17 -32.23
N ALA A 187 3.89 -5.07 -32.80
CA ALA A 187 2.47 -4.80 -32.98
C ALA A 187 1.75 -4.77 -31.62
N VAL A 188 1.05 -3.68 -31.33
CA VAL A 188 0.25 -3.49 -30.11
C VAL A 188 -1.10 -4.18 -30.28
N GLN A 189 -1.43 -5.06 -29.34
CA GLN A 189 -2.62 -5.91 -29.36
C GLN A 189 -3.33 -5.87 -27.99
N ASN A 190 -4.59 -6.33 -27.97
CA ASN A 190 -5.37 -6.58 -26.75
C ASN A 190 -5.33 -5.42 -25.73
N VAL A 191 -5.48 -4.18 -26.21
CA VAL A 191 -5.56 -3.00 -25.33
C VAL A 191 -6.90 -3.00 -24.61
N TYR A 192 -6.92 -3.01 -23.28
CA TYR A 192 -8.12 -2.82 -22.46
C TYR A 192 -7.81 -2.25 -21.08
N SER A 193 -8.85 -1.87 -20.33
CA SER A 193 -8.75 -1.47 -18.93
C SER A 193 -9.79 -2.28 -18.12
N PRO A 194 -9.39 -3.04 -17.09
CA PRO A 194 -10.34 -3.76 -16.24
C PRO A 194 -11.02 -2.85 -15.20
N THR A 195 -10.44 -1.69 -14.87
CA THR A 195 -10.97 -0.79 -13.83
C THR A 195 -11.80 0.37 -14.38
N HIS A 196 -11.59 0.80 -15.63
CA HIS A 196 -12.21 1.99 -16.21
C HIS A 196 -12.74 1.73 -17.63
N ALA A 197 -13.91 2.30 -17.95
CA ALA A 197 -14.51 2.22 -19.28
C ALA A 197 -13.81 3.17 -20.27
N ILE A 198 -12.69 2.72 -20.84
CA ILE A 198 -11.86 3.51 -21.77
C ILE A 198 -12.41 3.53 -23.20
N SER A 199 -12.13 4.61 -23.93
CA SER A 199 -12.19 4.65 -25.39
C SER A 199 -10.80 4.36 -25.97
N ILE A 200 -10.73 3.57 -27.05
CA ILE A 200 -9.47 3.15 -27.69
C ILE A 200 -9.53 3.52 -29.17
N GLN A 201 -8.53 4.30 -29.61
CA GLN A 201 -8.29 4.65 -31.01
C GLN A 201 -6.98 4.01 -31.45
N LYS A 202 -7.05 2.92 -32.24
CA LYS A 202 -5.87 2.36 -32.91
C LYS A 202 -5.44 3.32 -34.02
N ILE A 203 -4.22 3.85 -33.93
CA ILE A 203 -3.67 4.80 -34.91
C ILE A 203 -2.99 4.03 -36.05
N ASN A 204 -2.24 2.99 -35.70
CA ASN A 204 -1.65 2.00 -36.62
C ASN A 204 -1.35 0.72 -35.82
N ASP A 205 -0.71 -0.29 -36.42
CA ASP A 205 -0.39 -1.54 -35.71
C ASP A 205 0.59 -1.38 -34.55
N LYS A 206 1.38 -0.30 -34.51
CA LYS A 206 2.40 -0.01 -33.50
C LYS A 206 2.00 1.11 -32.53
N GLU A 207 0.87 1.78 -32.75
CA GLU A 207 0.44 2.93 -31.95
C GLU A 207 -1.06 2.89 -31.66
N SER A 208 -1.42 3.03 -30.38
CA SER A 208 -2.80 3.12 -29.90
C SER A 208 -2.94 4.27 -28.91
N ARG A 209 -4.03 5.04 -29.04
CA ARG A 209 -4.41 6.09 -28.10
C ARG A 209 -5.59 5.63 -27.27
N VAL A 210 -5.53 5.87 -25.98
CA VAL A 210 -6.55 5.50 -25.00
C VAL A 210 -7.00 6.76 -24.27
N THR A 211 -8.30 6.96 -24.12
CA THR A 211 -8.86 8.09 -23.39
C THR A 211 -9.92 7.64 -22.39
N PHE A 212 -9.91 8.26 -21.22
CA PHE A 212 -10.97 8.21 -20.23
C PHE A 212 -11.24 9.64 -19.76
N GLU A 213 -12.49 10.08 -19.80
CA GLU A 213 -12.90 11.40 -19.32
C GLU A 213 -14.21 11.25 -18.55
N ARG A 214 -14.31 11.89 -17.38
CA ARG A 214 -15.50 11.85 -16.55
C ARG A 214 -15.60 13.10 -15.69
N ASN A 215 -16.75 13.75 -15.71
CA ASN A 215 -17.07 14.83 -14.77
C ASN A 215 -17.40 14.25 -13.40
N GLN A 216 -16.92 14.89 -12.34
CA GLN A 216 -17.16 14.52 -10.95
C GLN A 216 -16.84 13.04 -10.68
N ALA A 217 -15.67 12.61 -11.13
CA ALA A 217 -15.25 11.22 -11.05
C ALA A 217 -14.91 10.82 -9.62
N LEU A 218 -15.37 9.63 -9.23
CA LEU A 218 -14.91 8.97 -8.01
C LEU A 218 -13.54 8.34 -8.28
N LEU A 219 -12.62 8.51 -7.34
CA LEU A 219 -11.22 8.08 -7.35
C LEU A 219 -11.05 6.92 -6.33
N ASP A 220 -11.97 5.96 -6.39
CA ASP A 220 -12.05 4.79 -5.48
C ASP A 220 -11.18 3.60 -5.95
N LYS A 221 -10.68 3.66 -7.19
CA LYS A 221 -9.93 2.57 -7.85
C LYS A 221 -8.74 3.13 -8.62
N ASP A 222 -7.65 2.36 -8.63
CA ASP A 222 -6.49 2.65 -9.46
C ASP A 222 -6.83 2.46 -10.95
N PHE A 223 -6.27 3.29 -11.82
CA PHE A 223 -6.41 3.11 -13.25
C PHE A 223 -5.41 2.06 -13.74
N GLN A 224 -5.93 0.99 -14.34
CA GLN A 224 -5.16 -0.10 -14.90
C GLN A 224 -5.32 -0.12 -16.41
N LEU A 225 -4.21 -0.20 -17.14
CA LEU A 225 -4.16 -0.29 -18.59
C LEU A 225 -3.33 -1.52 -18.97
N ILE A 226 -3.95 -2.45 -19.69
CA ILE A 226 -3.36 -3.72 -20.09
C ILE A 226 -3.25 -3.78 -21.62
N TYR A 227 -2.13 -4.26 -22.14
CA TYR A 227 -1.91 -4.53 -23.56
C TYR A 227 -0.87 -5.64 -23.78
N THR A 228 -0.78 -6.19 -24.99
CA THR A 228 0.20 -7.22 -25.39
C THR A 228 0.97 -6.79 -26.65
N THR A 229 2.13 -7.42 -26.90
CA THR A 229 3.01 -7.12 -28.05
C THR A 229 3.49 -8.39 -28.76
N GLY A 230 3.57 -8.38 -30.10
CA GLY A 230 3.87 -9.57 -30.93
C GLY A 230 5.32 -10.10 -30.98
N ASP A 231 5.48 -11.31 -31.51
CA ASP A 231 6.43 -12.33 -31.03
C ASP A 231 7.89 -12.31 -31.55
N LYS A 232 8.80 -12.81 -30.69
CA LYS A 232 10.11 -13.44 -31.00
C LYS A 232 10.43 -14.46 -29.89
N GLU A 233 11.12 -15.57 -30.20
CA GLU A 233 11.50 -16.63 -29.24
C GLU A 233 12.10 -16.10 -27.92
N ILE A 234 13.04 -15.17 -28.00
CA ILE A 234 13.37 -14.27 -26.90
C ILE A 234 13.30 -12.87 -27.47
N GLY A 235 12.40 -12.06 -26.92
CA GLY A 235 12.34 -10.64 -27.20
C GLY A 235 13.51 -9.95 -26.51
N LEU A 236 14.43 -9.40 -27.28
CA LEU A 236 15.38 -8.40 -26.81
C LEU A 236 15.07 -7.08 -27.52
N THR A 237 14.61 -6.10 -26.74
CA THR A 237 14.30 -4.75 -27.23
C THR A 237 15.37 -3.79 -26.72
N PRO A 238 16.35 -3.40 -27.57
CA PRO A 238 17.40 -2.49 -27.19
C PRO A 238 16.98 -1.03 -27.38
N MET A 239 17.25 -0.20 -26.38
CA MET A 239 17.11 1.25 -26.46
C MET A 239 18.44 1.90 -26.13
N PHE A 240 18.90 2.79 -27.00
CA PHE A 240 20.15 3.54 -26.84
C PHE A 240 19.88 5.03 -26.86
N TYR A 241 20.59 5.75 -26.00
CA TYR A 241 20.65 7.20 -25.99
C TYR A 241 22.10 7.68 -25.95
N ARG A 242 22.46 8.61 -26.82
CA ARG A 242 23.74 9.32 -26.82
C ARG A 242 23.44 10.81 -27.10
N PRO A 243 23.47 11.68 -26.08
CA PRO A 243 23.17 13.11 -26.26
C PRO A 243 24.26 13.84 -27.03
N ILE A 244 25.53 13.49 -26.77
CA ILE A 244 26.72 14.16 -27.28
C ILE A 244 27.54 13.17 -28.12
N SER A 245 27.91 13.59 -29.33
CA SER A 245 28.74 12.78 -30.23
C SER A 245 30.16 12.68 -29.69
N GLY A 246 30.72 11.46 -29.69
CA GLY A 246 32.03 11.16 -29.11
C GLY A 246 32.02 10.81 -27.61
N GLU A 247 30.90 10.98 -26.90
CA GLU A 247 30.77 10.56 -25.50
C GLU A 247 30.17 9.15 -25.32
N ASN A 248 30.35 8.59 -24.12
CA ASN A 248 29.73 7.32 -23.72
C ASN A 248 28.21 7.49 -23.61
N GLY A 249 27.47 6.69 -24.39
CA GLY A 249 26.01 6.65 -24.35
C GLY A 249 25.47 5.79 -23.20
N TYR A 250 24.15 5.69 -23.16
CA TYR A 250 23.35 4.94 -22.18
C TYR A 250 22.46 3.93 -22.91
N PHE A 251 22.27 2.76 -22.30
CA PHE A 251 21.40 1.73 -22.85
C PHE A 251 20.39 1.21 -21.83
N MET A 252 19.25 0.77 -22.34
CA MET A 252 18.30 -0.11 -21.64
C MET A 252 17.99 -1.29 -22.56
N LEU A 253 18.05 -2.52 -22.03
CA LEU A 253 17.60 -3.73 -22.72
C LEU A 253 16.42 -4.32 -21.96
N LEU A 254 15.34 -4.60 -22.68
CA LEU A 254 14.21 -5.39 -22.19
C LEU A 254 14.35 -6.80 -22.77
N VAL A 255 14.47 -7.82 -21.90
CA VAL A 255 14.68 -9.22 -22.28
C VAL A 255 13.55 -10.07 -21.71
N SER A 256 12.77 -10.72 -22.57
CA SER A 256 11.61 -11.56 -22.19
C SER A 256 11.53 -12.83 -23.04
N PRO A 257 11.22 -14.00 -22.46
CA PRO A 257 11.08 -15.25 -23.19
C PRO A 257 9.70 -15.38 -23.84
N ASN A 258 9.62 -16.06 -24.98
CA ASN A 258 8.35 -16.45 -25.59
C ASN A 258 7.69 -17.60 -24.81
N MET A 259 6.36 -17.61 -24.79
CA MET A 259 5.52 -18.63 -24.14
C MET A 259 5.63 -20.02 -24.80
N GLU A 260 6.03 -20.10 -26.08
CA GLU A 260 6.11 -21.38 -26.80
C GLU A 260 7.31 -22.26 -26.41
N ILE A 261 8.33 -21.71 -25.74
CA ILE A 261 9.62 -22.42 -25.54
C ILE A 261 9.51 -23.64 -24.59
N SER A 262 8.55 -23.69 -23.67
CA SER A 262 8.65 -24.56 -22.48
C SER A 262 7.53 -25.58 -22.28
N LYS A 263 7.43 -26.56 -23.18
CA LYS A 263 6.83 -27.89 -22.87
C LYS A 263 7.76 -29.09 -23.09
N SER A 264 8.87 -28.92 -23.81
CA SER A 264 9.71 -30.04 -24.28
C SER A 264 10.84 -30.47 -23.33
N ASN A 265 11.36 -29.58 -22.48
CA ASN A 265 12.51 -29.87 -21.60
C ASN A 265 12.28 -29.44 -20.14
N VAL A 266 11.53 -30.25 -19.37
CA VAL A 266 11.37 -30.04 -17.91
C VAL A 266 12.60 -30.60 -17.19
N ILE A 267 13.46 -29.72 -16.69
CA ILE A 267 14.60 -30.09 -15.84
C ILE A 267 14.05 -30.50 -14.45
N PRO A 268 14.39 -31.70 -13.93
CA PRO A 268 14.00 -32.10 -12.59
C PRO A 268 14.66 -31.23 -11.50
N ARG A 269 14.01 -31.12 -10.34
CA ARG A 269 14.38 -30.11 -9.32
C ARG A 269 14.53 -30.73 -7.95
N ASP A 270 15.17 -29.96 -7.08
CA ASP A 270 15.18 -30.14 -5.63
C ASP A 270 14.60 -28.86 -5.02
N VAL A 271 13.41 -28.94 -4.40
CA VAL A 271 12.69 -27.78 -3.86
C VAL A 271 12.59 -27.87 -2.34
N VAL A 272 13.18 -26.91 -1.62
CA VAL A 272 13.09 -26.82 -0.16
C VAL A 272 12.10 -25.73 0.24
N LEU A 273 10.96 -26.14 0.81
CA LEU A 273 9.92 -25.25 1.32
C LEU A 273 10.20 -24.94 2.81
N VAL A 274 10.48 -23.69 3.12
CA VAL A 274 10.87 -23.22 4.46
C VAL A 274 9.80 -22.31 5.02
N VAL A 275 9.10 -22.76 6.08
CA VAL A 275 7.85 -22.15 6.55
C VAL A 275 8.04 -21.50 7.92
N ASP A 276 7.85 -20.19 8.02
CA ASP A 276 7.80 -19.50 9.30
C ASP A 276 6.59 -19.97 10.12
N THR A 277 6.85 -20.29 11.37
CA THR A 277 5.89 -20.73 12.38
C THR A 277 6.07 -19.97 13.69
N SER A 278 6.68 -18.79 13.65
CA SER A 278 6.75 -17.86 14.78
C SER A 278 5.36 -17.38 15.24
N GLY A 279 5.30 -16.73 16.41
CA GLY A 279 4.04 -16.24 16.96
C GLY A 279 3.32 -15.18 16.11
N SER A 280 4.07 -14.38 15.32
CA SER A 280 3.51 -13.34 14.45
C SER A 280 2.65 -13.90 13.32
N MET A 281 3.00 -15.09 12.83
CA MET A 281 2.24 -15.84 11.82
C MET A 281 0.83 -16.28 12.26
N SER A 282 0.38 -15.97 13.49
CA SER A 282 -0.91 -16.45 14.00
C SER A 282 -2.14 -15.99 13.20
N GLY A 283 -3.21 -16.79 13.27
CA GLY A 283 -4.45 -16.55 12.52
C GLY A 283 -4.28 -16.69 11.01
N VAL A 284 -4.80 -15.72 10.26
CA VAL A 284 -4.93 -15.77 8.79
C VAL A 284 -3.58 -15.98 8.08
N LYS A 285 -2.47 -15.43 8.62
CA LYS A 285 -1.14 -15.57 8.02
C LYS A 285 -0.67 -17.03 7.97
N MET A 286 -0.90 -17.81 9.04
CA MET A 286 -0.59 -19.25 9.06
C MET A 286 -1.44 -20.02 8.07
N ASP A 287 -2.73 -19.73 7.98
CA ASP A 287 -3.63 -20.41 7.05
C ASP A 287 -3.28 -20.09 5.59
N GLN A 288 -2.86 -18.85 5.32
CA GLN A 288 -2.28 -18.43 4.05
C GLN A 288 -0.98 -19.19 3.74
N ALA A 289 0.01 -19.17 4.63
CA ALA A 289 1.28 -19.89 4.43
C ALA A 289 1.06 -21.39 4.18
N LYS A 290 0.17 -22.05 4.94
CA LYS A 290 -0.21 -23.45 4.72
C LYS A 290 -0.83 -23.69 3.35
N LYS A 291 -1.76 -22.82 2.90
CA LYS A 291 -2.37 -22.93 1.57
C LYS A 291 -1.31 -22.80 0.47
N ALA A 292 -0.42 -21.81 0.58
CA ALA A 292 0.67 -21.61 -0.37
C ALA A 292 1.60 -22.83 -0.47
N VAL A 293 2.08 -23.33 0.67
CA VAL A 293 2.96 -24.51 0.73
C VAL A 293 2.26 -25.74 0.14
N LYS A 294 0.99 -26.00 0.46
CA LYS A 294 0.22 -27.11 -0.12
C LYS A 294 -0.04 -26.95 -1.62
N HIS A 295 -0.17 -25.72 -2.11
CA HIS A 295 -0.27 -25.42 -3.54
C HIS A 295 1.06 -25.70 -4.26
N CYS A 296 2.21 -25.27 -3.70
CA CYS A 296 3.53 -25.63 -4.23
C CYS A 296 3.72 -27.16 -4.30
N LEU A 297 3.41 -27.87 -3.21
CA LEU A 297 3.50 -29.35 -3.15
C LEU A 297 2.61 -30.05 -4.19
N THR A 298 1.47 -29.47 -4.55
CA THR A 298 0.51 -30.08 -5.50
C THR A 298 0.95 -29.93 -6.96
N ASN A 299 1.76 -28.92 -7.28
CA ASN A 299 2.21 -28.64 -8.64
C ASN A 299 3.64 -29.15 -8.94
N LEU A 300 4.26 -29.91 -8.03
CA LEU A 300 5.55 -30.57 -8.28
C LEU A 300 5.44 -31.59 -9.42
N ASN A 301 6.46 -31.66 -10.26
CA ASN A 301 6.51 -32.64 -11.34
C ASN A 301 6.89 -34.02 -10.77
N ALA A 302 6.46 -35.10 -11.43
CA ALA A 302 6.72 -36.47 -10.98
C ALA A 302 8.22 -36.85 -10.84
N HIS A 303 9.12 -36.07 -11.44
CA HIS A 303 10.58 -36.25 -11.33
C HIS A 303 11.25 -35.31 -10.30
N ASP A 304 10.52 -34.35 -9.74
CA ASP A 304 11.06 -33.44 -8.73
C ASP A 304 11.27 -34.15 -7.39
N ARG A 305 12.20 -33.63 -6.59
CA ARG A 305 12.34 -33.96 -5.17
C ARG A 305 12.03 -32.72 -4.35
N PHE A 306 11.55 -32.91 -3.13
CA PHE A 306 11.23 -31.81 -2.24
C PHE A 306 11.62 -32.11 -0.79
N ALA A 307 11.76 -31.05 -0.01
CA ALA A 307 11.79 -31.10 1.44
C ALA A 307 10.88 -29.99 2.00
N VAL A 308 10.33 -30.21 3.18
CA VAL A 308 9.59 -29.20 3.93
C VAL A 308 10.23 -29.07 5.31
N MET A 309 10.44 -27.84 5.74
CA MET A 309 10.84 -27.52 7.11
C MET A 309 10.05 -26.32 7.61
N ASN A 310 9.84 -26.26 8.92
CA ASN A 310 9.32 -25.08 9.57
C ASN A 310 10.37 -24.52 10.52
N PHE A 311 10.30 -23.22 10.81
CA PHE A 311 11.17 -22.60 11.79
C PHE A 311 10.38 -21.66 12.71
N SER A 312 10.87 -21.54 13.94
CA SER A 312 10.52 -20.43 14.81
C SER A 312 11.74 -20.09 15.69
N THR A 313 11.77 -20.53 16.95
CA THR A 313 12.99 -20.50 17.78
C THR A 313 14.00 -21.57 17.35
N THR A 314 13.52 -22.67 16.76
CA THR A 314 14.33 -23.77 16.22
C THR A 314 13.83 -24.16 14.83
N VAL A 315 14.66 -24.85 14.05
CA VAL A 315 14.26 -25.43 12.76
C VAL A 315 13.84 -26.88 12.95
N THR A 316 12.69 -27.26 12.41
CA THR A 316 12.17 -28.64 12.42
C THR A 316 11.90 -29.08 10.99
N LYS A 317 12.41 -30.26 10.62
CA LYS A 317 12.31 -30.82 9.26
C LYS A 317 11.21 -31.89 9.21
N TYR A 318 10.45 -31.96 8.11
CA TYR A 318 9.53 -33.08 7.84
C TYR A 318 10.30 -34.40 7.64
N ARG A 319 11.45 -34.31 6.95
CA ARG A 319 12.43 -35.39 6.73
C ARG A 319 13.83 -34.78 6.70
N ASP A 320 14.85 -35.54 7.10
CA ASP A 320 16.24 -35.07 7.09
C ASP A 320 16.82 -34.87 5.67
N ASN A 321 16.29 -35.62 4.70
CA ASN A 321 16.68 -35.61 3.30
C ASN A 321 15.51 -35.19 2.40
N LEU A 322 15.83 -34.79 1.16
CA LEU A 322 14.87 -34.64 0.08
C LEU A 322 14.16 -35.97 -0.23
N VAL A 323 12.89 -35.92 -0.58
CA VAL A 323 12.06 -37.07 -0.99
C VAL A 323 11.45 -36.83 -2.37
N ASP A 324 11.18 -37.89 -3.13
CA ASP A 324 10.55 -37.79 -4.45
C ASP A 324 9.12 -37.24 -4.37
N ALA A 325 8.74 -36.40 -5.33
CA ALA A 325 7.43 -35.76 -5.43
C ALA A 325 6.32 -36.70 -5.94
N ASN A 326 6.30 -37.94 -5.45
CA ASN A 326 5.20 -38.87 -5.70
C ASN A 326 3.97 -38.53 -4.82
N SER A 327 2.79 -38.97 -5.25
CA SER A 327 1.52 -38.65 -4.60
C SER A 327 1.45 -39.03 -3.12
N GLU A 328 2.13 -40.10 -2.70
CA GLU A 328 2.15 -40.54 -1.30
C GLU A 328 2.95 -39.56 -0.43
N GLN A 329 4.18 -39.21 -0.83
CA GLN A 329 5.02 -38.27 -0.09
C GLN A 329 4.40 -36.87 -0.07
N VAL A 330 3.81 -36.42 -1.19
CA VAL A 330 3.10 -35.14 -1.29
C VAL A 330 1.93 -35.08 -0.29
N GLU A 331 1.10 -36.13 -0.20
CA GLU A 331 -0.01 -36.16 0.77
C GLU A 331 0.47 -36.28 2.23
N HIS A 332 1.57 -36.99 2.49
CA HIS A 332 2.18 -37.02 3.83
C HIS A 332 2.74 -35.65 4.25
N ALA A 333 3.39 -34.93 3.33
CA ALA A 333 3.87 -33.58 3.58
C ALA A 333 2.73 -32.57 3.81
N LYS A 334 1.62 -32.65 3.03
CA LYS A 334 0.42 -31.82 3.25
C LYS A 334 -0.16 -32.00 4.65
N ARG A 335 -0.30 -33.25 5.13
CA ARG A 335 -0.77 -33.56 6.50
C ARG A 335 0.17 -33.03 7.58
N TRP A 336 1.48 -33.03 7.33
CA TRP A 336 2.46 -32.42 8.25
C TRP A 336 2.29 -30.89 8.28
N VAL A 337 2.12 -30.24 7.12
CA VAL A 337 1.84 -28.79 7.00
C VAL A 337 0.55 -28.40 7.71
N ASP A 338 -0.52 -29.18 7.62
CA ASP A 338 -1.78 -28.93 8.34
C ASP A 338 -1.60 -28.90 9.87
N ASN A 339 -0.65 -29.68 10.39
CA ASN A 339 -0.32 -29.75 11.81
C ASN A 339 0.61 -28.63 12.32
N LEU A 340 1.19 -27.80 11.46
CA LEU A 340 1.97 -26.64 11.89
C LEU A 340 1.16 -25.68 12.77
N ARG A 341 1.78 -25.12 13.81
CA ARG A 341 1.17 -24.17 14.76
C ARG A 341 2.12 -23.00 15.00
N PRO A 342 1.60 -21.75 15.05
CA PRO A 342 2.40 -20.56 15.31
C PRO A 342 2.81 -20.50 16.78
N ALA A 343 4.12 -20.52 17.07
CA ALA A 343 4.70 -20.42 18.40
C ALA A 343 6.20 -20.08 18.35
N GLY A 344 6.70 -19.31 19.33
CA GLY A 344 8.13 -18.99 19.46
C GLY A 344 8.58 -17.75 18.67
N GLY A 345 9.90 -17.56 18.62
CA GLY A 345 10.55 -16.45 17.90
C GLY A 345 10.83 -16.78 16.43
N THR A 346 11.80 -16.09 15.82
CA THR A 346 12.01 -16.06 14.36
C THR A 346 13.50 -16.17 14.03
N ALA A 347 14.00 -17.39 13.87
CA ALA A 347 15.42 -17.73 13.60
C ALA A 347 15.74 -17.81 12.10
N ILE A 348 15.62 -16.69 11.38
CA ILE A 348 15.74 -16.65 9.91
C ILE A 348 17.08 -17.20 9.40
N GLN A 349 18.20 -16.82 10.04
CA GLN A 349 19.53 -17.26 9.60
C GLN A 349 19.67 -18.77 9.68
N ASP A 350 19.19 -19.39 10.76
CA ASP A 350 19.33 -20.83 10.99
C ASP A 350 18.42 -21.64 10.06
N ALA A 351 17.23 -21.10 9.74
CA ALA A 351 16.32 -21.67 8.74
C ALA A 351 16.95 -21.67 7.34
N LEU A 352 17.48 -20.54 6.88
CA LEU A 352 18.15 -20.43 5.58
C LEU A 352 19.43 -21.29 5.53
N ASN A 353 20.19 -21.32 6.62
CA ASN A 353 21.36 -22.18 6.77
C ASN A 353 21.01 -23.67 6.66
N SER A 354 19.93 -24.11 7.30
CA SER A 354 19.44 -25.49 7.28
C SER A 354 18.87 -25.89 5.92
N ALA A 355 18.27 -24.95 5.20
CA ALA A 355 17.76 -25.15 3.85
C ALA A 355 18.90 -25.31 2.83
N LEU A 356 19.92 -24.45 2.89
CA LEU A 356 21.10 -24.57 2.01
C LEU A 356 21.88 -25.87 2.23
N GLU A 357 21.87 -26.42 3.45
CA GLU A 357 22.50 -27.71 3.78
C GLU A 357 21.78 -28.94 3.17
N MET A 358 20.52 -28.81 2.74
CA MET A 358 19.81 -29.91 2.05
C MET A 358 20.24 -30.08 0.58
N ARG A 359 21.18 -29.26 0.10
CA ARG A 359 21.65 -29.31 -1.29
C ARG A 359 22.44 -30.58 -1.58
N THR A 360 22.05 -31.29 -2.63
CA THR A 360 22.77 -32.46 -3.14
C THR A 360 23.86 -32.07 -4.14
N SER A 361 24.77 -32.99 -4.42
CA SER A 361 25.80 -32.87 -5.46
C SER A 361 25.30 -33.25 -6.87
N ASP A 362 23.98 -33.36 -7.08
CA ASP A 362 23.37 -33.72 -8.36
C ASP A 362 23.35 -32.51 -9.31
N ASP A 363 24.23 -32.51 -10.31
CA ASP A 363 24.31 -31.46 -11.33
C ASP A 363 23.20 -31.54 -12.40
N GLY A 364 22.40 -32.61 -12.39
CA GLY A 364 21.25 -32.81 -13.26
C GLY A 364 20.01 -32.06 -12.79
N ARG A 365 20.04 -31.50 -11.57
CA ARG A 365 18.88 -30.89 -10.92
C ARG A 365 19.11 -29.45 -10.53
N THR A 366 18.06 -28.64 -10.64
CA THR A 366 18.08 -27.29 -10.08
C THR A 366 17.66 -27.31 -8.61
N PHE A 367 18.57 -26.90 -7.73
CA PHE A 367 18.29 -26.76 -6.29
C PHE A 367 17.77 -25.36 -5.96
N THR A 368 16.62 -25.28 -5.29
CA THR A 368 15.88 -24.03 -5.03
C THR A 368 15.28 -24.02 -3.63
N VAL A 369 15.33 -22.87 -2.96
CA VAL A 369 14.67 -22.61 -1.67
C VAL A 369 13.48 -21.69 -1.89
N VAL A 370 12.34 -21.98 -1.24
CA VAL A 370 11.18 -21.09 -1.16
C VAL A 370 10.91 -20.77 0.31
N PHE A 371 11.04 -19.51 0.68
CA PHE A 371 11.09 -19.02 2.05
C PHE A 371 9.84 -18.19 2.38
N PHE A 372 8.95 -18.74 3.21
CA PHE A 372 7.69 -18.12 3.62
C PHE A 372 7.85 -17.50 5.01
N THR A 373 7.60 -16.20 5.18
CA THR A 373 7.66 -15.50 6.48
C THR A 373 6.80 -14.23 6.50
N ASP A 374 6.40 -13.77 7.68
CA ASP A 374 5.76 -12.46 7.88
C ASP A 374 6.67 -11.41 8.53
N GLY A 375 7.91 -11.75 8.90
CA GLY A 375 8.50 -11.15 10.10
C GLY A 375 9.98 -10.79 10.06
N GLN A 376 10.40 -10.17 11.17
CA GLN A 376 11.78 -9.76 11.45
C GLN A 376 12.52 -10.86 12.22
N PRO A 377 13.83 -11.02 12.04
CA PRO A 377 14.63 -11.97 12.81
C PRO A 377 14.68 -11.57 14.29
N THR A 378 14.31 -12.48 15.19
CA THR A 378 14.27 -12.25 16.64
C THR A 378 15.11 -13.23 17.45
N ILE A 379 15.63 -14.29 16.81
CA ILE A 379 16.45 -15.35 17.42
C ILE A 379 17.73 -15.51 16.59
N GLY A 380 18.86 -15.73 17.27
CA GLY A 380 20.18 -15.82 16.64
C GLY A 380 20.74 -14.45 16.28
N GLU A 381 21.30 -14.32 15.07
CA GLU A 381 21.65 -13.01 14.51
C GLU A 381 20.37 -12.29 14.08
N THR A 382 20.16 -11.07 14.56
CA THR A 382 18.95 -10.26 14.35
C THR A 382 19.18 -9.05 13.47
N ASN A 383 20.42 -8.77 13.05
CA ASN A 383 20.71 -7.72 12.08
C ASN A 383 20.50 -8.24 10.63
N PRO A 384 19.55 -7.69 9.85
CA PRO A 384 19.25 -8.16 8.50
C PRO A 384 20.47 -8.17 7.55
N ASP A 385 21.29 -7.12 7.54
CA ASP A 385 22.43 -7.00 6.63
C ASP A 385 23.53 -8.03 6.94
N LYS A 386 23.70 -8.41 8.23
CA LYS A 386 24.59 -9.51 8.60
C LYS A 386 24.03 -10.87 8.21
N ILE A 387 22.74 -11.14 8.42
CA ILE A 387 22.09 -12.38 7.98
C ILE A 387 22.26 -12.53 6.46
N MET A 388 21.98 -11.46 5.72
CA MET A 388 22.17 -11.38 4.27
C MET A 388 23.61 -11.73 3.86
N LYS A 389 24.61 -11.11 4.50
CA LYS A 389 26.03 -11.39 4.25
C LYS A 389 26.41 -12.85 4.55
N ASN A 390 25.92 -13.39 5.67
CA ASN A 390 26.23 -14.76 6.10
C ASN A 390 25.58 -15.81 5.18
N VAL A 391 24.32 -15.59 4.80
CA VAL A 391 23.60 -16.45 3.84
C VAL A 391 24.25 -16.39 2.47
N ALA A 392 24.62 -15.20 1.97
CA ALA A 392 25.35 -15.05 0.72
C ALA A 392 26.72 -15.78 0.74
N ALA A 393 27.47 -15.68 1.83
CA ALA A 393 28.74 -16.39 2.00
C ALA A 393 28.57 -17.93 2.06
N LYS A 394 27.48 -18.42 2.66
CA LYS A 394 27.17 -19.86 2.68
C LYS A 394 26.62 -20.38 1.35
N ASN A 395 25.97 -19.51 0.55
CA ASN A 395 25.39 -19.84 -0.75
C ASN A 395 26.43 -19.90 -1.88
N SER A 396 27.56 -20.56 -1.63
CA SER A 396 28.70 -20.68 -2.57
C SER A 396 28.33 -21.28 -3.93
N ALA A 397 27.31 -22.14 -3.96
CA ALA A 397 26.84 -22.83 -5.16
C ALA A 397 25.66 -22.10 -5.87
N ASN A 398 25.41 -20.83 -5.54
CA ASN A 398 24.47 -19.95 -6.25
C ASN A 398 23.01 -20.44 -6.29
N THR A 399 22.53 -21.07 -5.22
CA THR A 399 21.12 -21.47 -4.99
C THR A 399 20.20 -20.25 -5.07
N ARG A 400 19.02 -20.43 -5.69
CA ARG A 400 17.95 -19.42 -5.76
C ARG A 400 17.09 -19.49 -4.50
N ILE A 401 16.83 -18.34 -3.87
CA ILE A 401 16.02 -18.22 -2.65
C ILE A 401 14.83 -17.31 -2.95
N PHE A 402 13.72 -17.91 -3.35
CA PHE A 402 12.46 -17.18 -3.60
C PHE A 402 11.82 -16.84 -2.25
N THR A 403 11.41 -15.58 -2.07
CA THR A 403 10.82 -15.11 -0.81
C THR A 403 9.33 -14.85 -0.95
N PHE A 404 8.55 -15.30 0.03
CA PHE A 404 7.10 -15.15 0.08
C PHE A 404 6.70 -14.45 1.38
N GLY A 405 6.44 -13.14 1.29
CA GLY A 405 6.00 -12.32 2.41
C GLY A 405 4.49 -12.46 2.66
N VAL A 406 4.10 -12.80 3.89
CA VAL A 406 2.69 -13.00 4.28
C VAL A 406 2.19 -11.88 5.19
N GLY A 407 1.12 -11.20 4.78
CA GLY A 407 0.53 -10.10 5.54
C GLY A 407 1.24 -8.75 5.35
N ASP A 408 0.76 -7.73 6.06
CA ASP A 408 1.15 -6.33 5.83
C ASP A 408 2.39 -5.88 6.64
N ASP A 409 2.77 -6.62 7.69
CA ASP A 409 3.86 -6.26 8.63
C ASP A 409 5.27 -6.73 8.18
N VAL A 410 5.38 -7.21 6.94
CA VAL A 410 6.58 -7.85 6.39
C VAL A 410 7.81 -6.93 6.32
N ASN A 411 8.99 -7.47 6.63
CA ASN A 411 10.25 -6.80 6.30
C ASN A 411 10.59 -6.96 4.81
N ALA A 412 9.80 -6.30 3.96
CA ALA A 412 9.92 -6.38 2.51
C ALA A 412 11.33 -6.02 1.98
N THR A 413 12.04 -5.10 2.65
CA THR A 413 13.42 -4.75 2.26
C THR A 413 14.36 -5.94 2.39
N MET A 414 14.32 -6.67 3.50
CA MET A 414 15.14 -7.86 3.71
C MET A 414 14.78 -8.99 2.74
N LEU A 415 13.49 -9.19 2.47
CA LEU A 415 13.01 -10.25 1.58
C LEU A 415 13.32 -9.98 0.10
N ASP A 416 13.21 -8.72 -0.33
CA ASP A 416 13.64 -8.29 -1.67
C ASP A 416 15.16 -8.47 -1.82
N GLN A 417 15.97 -8.05 -0.83
CA GLN A 417 17.43 -8.27 -0.86
C GLN A 417 17.81 -9.75 -0.93
N LEU A 418 17.09 -10.63 -0.23
CA LEU A 418 17.35 -12.08 -0.21
C LEU A 418 17.04 -12.74 -1.56
N ALA A 419 15.96 -12.32 -2.20
CA ALA A 419 15.65 -12.74 -3.56
C ALA A 419 16.68 -12.20 -4.57
N ASP A 420 16.94 -10.89 -4.57
CA ASP A 420 17.85 -10.22 -5.51
C ASP A 420 19.28 -10.80 -5.45
N GLN A 421 19.85 -10.96 -4.24
CA GLN A 421 21.21 -11.53 -4.09
C GLN A 421 21.32 -13.00 -4.51
N SER A 422 20.21 -13.74 -4.51
CA SER A 422 20.15 -15.14 -4.96
C SER A 422 19.68 -15.30 -6.41
N ARG A 423 19.48 -14.19 -7.14
CA ARG A 423 18.92 -14.14 -8.51
C ARG A 423 17.51 -14.74 -8.63
N ALA A 424 16.76 -14.72 -7.53
CA ALA A 424 15.36 -15.14 -7.45
C ALA A 424 14.43 -13.90 -7.45
N VAL A 425 13.14 -14.11 -7.21
CA VAL A 425 12.15 -13.03 -7.06
C VAL A 425 11.40 -13.14 -5.74
N SER A 426 10.98 -12.00 -5.20
CA SER A 426 10.08 -11.88 -4.05
C SER A 426 8.61 -11.87 -4.50
N THR A 427 7.71 -12.28 -3.62
CA THR A 427 6.25 -12.19 -3.80
C THR A 427 5.60 -11.90 -2.45
N TYR A 428 4.54 -11.10 -2.47
CA TYR A 428 3.81 -10.68 -1.27
C TYR A 428 2.33 -11.00 -1.43
N VAL A 429 1.70 -11.43 -0.33
CA VAL A 429 0.26 -11.69 -0.26
C VAL A 429 -0.31 -11.04 0.98
N ARG A 430 -1.23 -10.10 0.78
CA ARG A 430 -1.99 -9.43 1.84
C ARG A 430 -3.16 -10.30 2.33
N PRO A 431 -3.74 -10.04 3.52
CA PRO A 431 -4.81 -10.88 4.07
C PRO A 431 -6.08 -10.97 3.21
N ALA A 432 -6.33 -9.97 2.35
CA ALA A 432 -7.49 -9.90 1.46
C ALA A 432 -7.21 -10.34 0.01
N GLU A 433 -5.98 -10.71 -0.34
CA GLU A 433 -5.62 -11.12 -1.71
C GLU A 433 -5.81 -12.62 -1.95
N ASP A 434 -6.08 -13.00 -3.20
CA ASP A 434 -6.12 -14.39 -3.61
C ASP A 434 -4.71 -14.99 -3.65
N ILE A 435 -4.46 -15.88 -2.68
CA ILE A 435 -3.20 -16.57 -2.52
C ILE A 435 -2.94 -17.59 -3.64
N GLU A 436 -3.96 -18.20 -4.22
CA GLU A 436 -3.78 -19.24 -5.24
C GLU A 436 -3.26 -18.61 -6.53
N ALA A 437 -3.76 -17.44 -6.92
CA ALA A 437 -3.25 -16.68 -8.07
C ALA A 437 -1.78 -16.25 -7.88
N LYS A 438 -1.45 -15.68 -6.71
CA LYS A 438 -0.08 -15.19 -6.40
C LYS A 438 0.93 -16.34 -6.32
N VAL A 439 0.55 -17.44 -5.66
CA VAL A 439 1.40 -18.64 -5.56
C VAL A 439 1.51 -19.35 -6.90
N SER A 440 0.46 -19.38 -7.73
CA SER A 440 0.54 -19.88 -9.11
C SER A 440 1.56 -19.10 -9.93
N SER A 441 1.55 -17.76 -9.90
CA SER A 441 2.53 -16.93 -10.62
C SER A 441 3.96 -17.18 -10.14
N LEU A 442 4.19 -17.19 -8.82
CA LEU A 442 5.51 -17.50 -8.26
C LEU A 442 5.96 -18.92 -8.63
N TYR A 443 5.07 -19.90 -8.53
CA TYR A 443 5.38 -21.29 -8.84
C TYR A 443 5.64 -21.51 -10.33
N THR A 444 4.90 -20.86 -11.25
CA THR A 444 5.20 -20.87 -12.69
C THR A 444 6.60 -20.36 -12.98
N LYS A 445 7.04 -19.30 -12.28
CA LYS A 445 8.40 -18.75 -12.39
C LYS A 445 9.47 -19.71 -11.84
N ILE A 446 9.27 -20.26 -10.64
CA ILE A 446 10.13 -21.32 -10.05
C ILE A 446 10.23 -22.54 -10.99
N SER A 447 9.11 -22.93 -11.61
CA SER A 447 9.00 -24.14 -12.42
C SER A 447 9.47 -23.99 -13.87
N HIS A 448 9.88 -22.81 -14.33
CA HIS A 448 10.40 -22.64 -15.70
C HIS A 448 11.44 -21.52 -15.81
N PRO A 449 12.69 -21.70 -15.30
CA PRO A 449 13.81 -20.89 -15.76
C PRO A 449 14.08 -21.21 -17.23
N VAL A 450 13.86 -20.22 -18.11
CA VAL A 450 14.09 -20.35 -19.56
C VAL A 450 15.57 -20.22 -19.88
N LEU A 451 16.29 -19.32 -19.20
CA LEU A 451 17.74 -19.23 -19.26
C LEU A 451 18.34 -18.89 -17.89
N ALA A 452 19.36 -19.64 -17.49
CA ALA A 452 20.15 -19.39 -16.29
C ALA A 452 21.53 -18.79 -16.60
N ASN A 453 22.18 -18.22 -15.58
CA ASN A 453 23.57 -17.73 -15.62
C ASN A 453 23.83 -16.71 -16.76
N LEU A 454 22.89 -15.78 -16.95
CA LEU A 454 22.92 -14.84 -18.07
C LEU A 454 24.21 -14.00 -18.09
N ARG A 455 24.79 -13.84 -19.29
CA ARG A 455 25.89 -12.93 -19.55
C ARG A 455 25.62 -12.11 -20.80
N LEU A 456 25.93 -10.83 -20.74
CA LEU A 456 25.78 -9.89 -21.83
C LEU A 456 27.16 -9.54 -22.40
N SER A 457 27.28 -9.54 -23.71
CA SER A 457 28.50 -9.17 -24.43
C SER A 457 28.16 -8.45 -25.74
N THR A 458 29.13 -7.74 -26.30
CA THR A 458 29.01 -6.98 -27.55
C THR A 458 30.19 -7.27 -28.47
N SER A 459 30.03 -6.96 -29.76
CA SER A 459 31.14 -6.90 -30.72
C SER A 459 32.25 -5.95 -30.26
N ASP A 460 33.50 -6.23 -30.63
CA ASP A 460 34.71 -5.53 -30.13
C ASP A 460 34.72 -4.00 -30.33
N ASN A 461 33.96 -3.48 -31.29
CA ASN A 461 33.80 -2.04 -31.55
C ASN A 461 32.86 -1.32 -30.57
N VAL A 462 32.22 -2.04 -29.64
CA VAL A 462 31.34 -1.50 -28.61
C VAL A 462 31.64 -2.17 -27.26
N ARG A 463 31.82 -1.37 -26.20
CA ARG A 463 32.04 -1.87 -24.83
C ARG A 463 30.89 -1.44 -23.93
N LEU A 464 30.34 -2.38 -23.17
CA LEU A 464 29.35 -2.10 -22.13
C LEU A 464 30.05 -1.87 -20.78
N GLU A 465 29.58 -0.85 -20.06
CA GLU A 465 30.14 -0.39 -18.79
C GLU A 465 28.98 -0.06 -17.82
N GLU A 466 29.25 -0.04 -16.51
CA GLU A 466 28.28 0.34 -15.47
C GLU A 466 26.91 -0.37 -15.62
N VAL A 467 26.96 -1.68 -15.86
CA VAL A 467 25.79 -2.52 -16.13
C VAL A 467 25.04 -2.85 -14.84
N TYR A 468 23.72 -2.62 -14.85
CA TYR A 468 22.83 -2.85 -13.72
C TYR A 468 21.64 -3.75 -14.11
N PRO A 469 21.30 -4.79 -13.30
CA PRO A 469 22.02 -5.23 -12.11
C PRO A 469 23.43 -5.80 -12.44
N PRO A 470 24.44 -5.66 -11.55
CA PRO A 470 25.82 -6.07 -11.83
C PRO A 470 25.99 -7.58 -12.03
N GLN A 471 25.08 -8.36 -11.48
CA GLN A 471 24.85 -9.76 -11.85
C GLN A 471 23.46 -9.84 -12.44
N LEU A 472 23.34 -10.36 -13.66
CA LEU A 472 22.04 -10.54 -14.29
C LEU A 472 21.29 -11.70 -13.60
N PRO A 473 20.03 -11.50 -13.17
CA PRO A 473 19.22 -12.60 -12.67
C PRO A 473 18.85 -13.55 -13.81
N ASP A 474 18.32 -14.72 -13.46
CA ASP A 474 17.91 -15.72 -14.44
C ASP A 474 16.58 -15.30 -15.12
N LEU A 475 16.38 -15.70 -16.38
CA LEU A 475 15.17 -15.40 -17.13
C LEU A 475 14.12 -16.50 -16.87
N PHE A 476 13.05 -16.17 -16.16
CA PHE A 476 11.95 -17.09 -15.85
C PHE A 476 10.80 -16.94 -16.85
N HIS A 477 10.02 -18.00 -17.07
CA HIS A 477 8.84 -17.98 -17.93
C HIS A 477 7.87 -16.89 -17.47
N GLY A 478 7.38 -16.12 -18.44
CA GLY A 478 6.55 -14.94 -18.21
C GLY A 478 7.28 -13.74 -17.60
N GLY A 479 8.41 -13.95 -16.91
CA GLY A 479 9.22 -12.87 -16.36
C GLY A 479 9.93 -12.05 -17.44
N GLN A 480 10.30 -10.82 -17.05
CA GLN A 480 11.11 -9.93 -17.88
C GLN A 480 12.32 -9.44 -17.09
N LEU A 481 13.48 -9.47 -17.74
CA LEU A 481 14.71 -8.85 -17.27
C LEU A 481 14.86 -7.48 -17.92
N VAL A 482 15.07 -6.46 -17.09
CA VAL A 482 15.45 -5.10 -17.52
C VAL A 482 16.91 -4.85 -17.13
N VAL A 483 17.75 -4.57 -18.12
CA VAL A 483 19.18 -4.27 -17.95
C VAL A 483 19.45 -2.83 -18.35
N PHE A 484 20.23 -2.10 -17.55
CA PHE A 484 20.67 -0.74 -17.84
C PHE A 484 22.19 -0.69 -17.90
N GLY A 485 22.77 0.32 -18.56
CA GLY A 485 24.19 0.61 -18.43
C GLY A 485 24.65 1.73 -19.34
N ARG A 486 25.97 1.89 -19.41
CA ARG A 486 26.65 2.80 -20.34
C ARG A 486 27.34 2.02 -21.44
N TYR A 487 27.63 2.70 -22.56
CA TYR A 487 28.42 2.10 -23.64
C TYR A 487 29.39 3.10 -24.28
N SER A 488 30.55 2.61 -24.67
CA SER A 488 31.51 3.31 -25.54
C SER A 488 31.57 2.62 -26.91
N GLY A 489 32.04 3.33 -27.94
CA GLY A 489 32.05 2.83 -29.32
C GLY A 489 30.77 3.13 -30.12
N GLN A 490 30.77 2.82 -31.41
CA GLN A 490 29.68 3.18 -32.34
C GLN A 490 29.67 2.33 -33.62
N GLY A 491 28.58 2.46 -34.38
CA GLY A 491 28.35 1.76 -35.65
C GLY A 491 27.52 0.47 -35.49
N PRO A 492 27.41 -0.35 -36.55
CA PRO A 492 26.82 -1.68 -36.47
C PRO A 492 27.58 -2.55 -35.47
N ALA A 493 26.85 -3.28 -34.64
CA ALA A 493 27.41 -4.26 -33.71
C ALA A 493 26.33 -5.27 -33.31
N ALA A 494 26.76 -6.45 -32.84
CA ALA A 494 25.86 -7.44 -32.27
C ALA A 494 25.86 -7.36 -30.74
N ILE A 495 24.68 -7.42 -30.13
CA ILE A 495 24.51 -7.76 -28.72
C ILE A 495 24.37 -9.29 -28.63
N LYS A 496 25.20 -9.93 -27.83
CA LYS A 496 25.19 -11.36 -27.58
C LYS A 496 24.79 -11.63 -26.12
N LEU A 497 23.59 -12.20 -25.96
CA LEU A 497 23.08 -12.71 -24.69
C LEU A 497 23.39 -14.22 -24.61
N HIS A 498 24.28 -14.58 -23.71
CA HIS A 498 24.60 -15.97 -23.39
C HIS A 498 23.78 -16.44 -22.18
N GLY A 499 23.30 -17.68 -22.21
CA GLY A 499 22.61 -18.31 -21.08
C GLY A 499 22.63 -19.83 -21.15
N VAL A 500 22.25 -20.48 -20.05
CA VAL A 500 22.20 -21.94 -19.92
C VAL A 500 20.76 -22.42 -19.85
N MET A 501 20.39 -23.36 -20.73
CA MET A 501 19.09 -24.03 -20.75
C MET A 501 19.30 -25.51 -20.43
N GLY A 502 18.95 -25.93 -19.21
CA GLY A 502 19.27 -27.27 -18.72
C GLY A 502 20.79 -27.47 -18.60
N LYS A 503 21.35 -28.39 -19.38
CA LYS A 503 22.80 -28.60 -19.50
C LYS A 503 23.41 -27.95 -20.75
N GLU A 504 22.60 -27.38 -21.65
CA GLU A 504 23.06 -26.74 -22.89
C GLU A 504 23.36 -25.26 -22.66
N SER A 505 24.49 -24.79 -23.20
CA SER A 505 24.74 -23.35 -23.34
C SER A 505 24.15 -22.84 -24.65
N ARG A 506 23.48 -21.70 -24.62
CA ARG A 506 22.87 -21.05 -25.79
C ARG A 506 23.26 -19.59 -25.88
N ASP A 507 23.49 -19.17 -27.12
CA ASP A 507 23.88 -17.81 -27.48
C ASP A 507 22.79 -17.19 -28.36
N TYR A 508 22.24 -16.07 -27.92
CA TYR A 508 21.25 -15.28 -28.65
C TYR A 508 21.91 -14.00 -29.15
N VAL A 509 21.98 -13.84 -30.47
CA VAL A 509 22.70 -12.75 -31.14
C VAL A 509 21.70 -11.80 -31.78
N TYR A 510 21.81 -10.52 -31.45
CA TYR A 510 20.91 -9.45 -31.90
C TYR A 510 21.72 -8.35 -32.57
N GLU A 511 21.62 -8.25 -33.88
CA GLU A 511 22.25 -7.17 -34.65
C GLU A 511 21.55 -5.83 -34.38
N THR A 512 22.34 -4.78 -34.19
CA THR A 512 21.83 -3.43 -33.94
C THR A 512 22.85 -2.37 -34.37
N THR A 513 22.51 -1.08 -34.22
CA THR A 513 23.39 0.03 -34.58
C THR A 513 23.47 1.05 -33.45
N PHE A 514 24.68 1.27 -32.96
CA PHE A 514 25.00 2.26 -31.93
C PHE A 514 25.30 3.60 -32.61
N ALA A 515 24.27 4.43 -32.75
CA ALA A 515 24.36 5.69 -33.47
C ALA A 515 25.38 6.68 -32.85
N PRO A 516 26.06 7.51 -33.66
CA PRO A 516 27.01 8.52 -33.17
C PRO A 516 26.33 9.64 -32.35
N LYS A 517 25.02 9.84 -32.54
CA LYS A 517 24.13 10.66 -31.70
C LYS A 517 22.71 10.13 -31.85
N THR A 518 21.87 10.27 -30.82
CA THR A 518 20.43 9.96 -30.87
C THR A 518 19.59 11.22 -30.71
N GLY A 519 18.30 11.14 -31.03
CA GLY A 519 17.37 12.23 -30.73
C GLY A 519 16.97 12.26 -29.24
N GLU A 520 16.37 13.38 -28.84
CA GLU A 520 15.96 13.66 -27.46
C GLU A 520 14.78 12.80 -26.99
N GLU A 521 14.04 12.18 -27.92
CA GLU A 521 12.95 11.26 -27.59
C GLU A 521 13.40 10.06 -26.72
N ARG A 522 14.69 9.74 -26.72
CA ARG A 522 15.29 8.66 -25.91
C ARG A 522 16.01 9.13 -24.64
N GLU A 523 15.92 10.41 -24.27
CA GLU A 523 16.57 10.97 -23.07
C GLU A 523 16.26 10.17 -21.78
N PHE A 524 15.06 9.60 -21.70
CA PHE A 524 14.62 8.76 -20.59
C PHE A 524 15.58 7.60 -20.25
N VAL A 525 16.34 7.08 -21.22
CA VAL A 525 17.30 5.99 -21.00
C VAL A 525 18.40 6.41 -20.04
N GLU A 526 18.90 7.65 -20.15
CA GLU A 526 19.89 8.23 -19.23
C GLU A 526 19.30 8.44 -17.83
N HIS A 527 18.09 9.00 -17.73
CA HIS A 527 17.43 9.27 -16.43
C HIS A 527 17.13 7.99 -15.65
N ILE A 528 16.64 6.93 -16.32
CA ILE A 528 16.32 5.65 -15.66
C ILE A 528 17.61 4.93 -15.26
N TRP A 529 18.65 4.94 -16.12
CA TRP A 529 19.99 4.45 -15.74
C TRP A 529 20.52 5.16 -14.49
N ALA A 530 20.45 6.49 -14.46
CA ALA A 530 20.94 7.29 -13.34
C ALA A 530 20.21 6.95 -12.03
N ARG A 531 18.88 6.75 -12.09
CA ARG A 531 18.10 6.31 -10.93
C ARG A 531 18.45 4.90 -10.48
N ARG A 532 18.74 3.97 -11.40
CA ARG A 532 19.19 2.61 -11.04
C ARG A 532 20.57 2.64 -10.38
N LYS A 533 21.49 3.48 -10.88
CA LYS A 533 22.81 3.75 -10.28
C LYS A 533 22.69 4.39 -8.89
N VAL A 534 21.83 5.40 -8.72
CA VAL A 534 21.54 6.02 -7.41
C VAL A 534 20.97 5.01 -6.41
N GLY A 535 20.04 4.15 -6.83
CA GLY A 535 19.52 3.06 -6.00
C GLY A 535 20.63 2.10 -5.54
N TYR A 536 21.48 1.67 -6.47
CA TYR A 536 22.65 0.84 -6.17
C TYR A 536 23.62 1.52 -5.18
N LEU A 537 23.88 2.83 -5.33
CA LEU A 537 24.73 3.58 -4.40
C LEU A 537 24.12 3.66 -3.00
N LEU A 538 22.82 3.90 -2.88
CA LEU A 538 22.10 3.87 -1.59
C LEU A 538 22.18 2.50 -0.92
N ASP A 539 22.07 1.40 -1.68
CA ASP A 539 22.28 0.04 -1.16
C ASP A 539 23.74 -0.18 -0.73
N GLN A 540 24.73 0.30 -1.49
CA GLN A 540 26.15 0.21 -1.08
C GLN A 540 26.43 1.03 0.19
N ILE A 541 25.80 2.19 0.37
CA ILE A 541 25.91 3.02 1.58
C ILE A 541 25.26 2.31 2.78
N ARG A 542 24.08 1.69 2.61
CA ARG A 542 23.44 0.90 3.68
C ARG A 542 24.33 -0.25 4.14
N ILE A 543 24.92 -0.99 3.20
CA ILE A 543 25.72 -2.19 3.49
C ILE A 543 27.12 -1.87 4.04
N ASN A 544 27.78 -0.84 3.49
CA ASN A 544 29.20 -0.54 3.77
C ASN A 544 29.45 0.74 4.60
N GLY A 545 28.38 1.44 4.98
CA GLY A 545 28.44 2.76 5.61
C GLY A 545 28.67 3.91 4.63
N GLU A 546 28.51 5.13 5.15
CA GLU A 546 28.71 6.38 4.40
C GLU A 546 30.20 6.63 4.10
N LYS A 547 30.67 6.08 2.98
CA LYS A 547 31.99 6.41 2.42
C LYS A 547 31.90 7.67 1.57
N LYS A 548 32.89 8.57 1.71
CA LYS A 548 32.92 9.84 0.97
C LYS A 548 32.75 9.67 -0.54
N GLU A 549 33.44 8.72 -1.16
CA GLU A 549 33.35 8.46 -2.60
C GLU A 549 31.93 8.09 -3.05
N LEU A 550 31.24 7.21 -2.30
CA LEU A 550 29.85 6.83 -2.58
C LEU A 550 28.89 8.00 -2.39
N MET A 551 29.12 8.83 -1.37
CA MET A 551 28.31 10.02 -1.07
C MET A 551 28.50 11.13 -2.13
N ASP A 552 29.73 11.40 -2.54
CA ASP A 552 30.05 12.40 -3.56
C ASP A 552 29.46 11.99 -4.92
N GLU A 553 29.58 10.71 -5.31
CA GLU A 553 28.96 10.18 -6.54
C GLU A 553 27.42 10.20 -6.47
N LEU A 554 26.84 9.78 -5.33
CA LEU A 554 25.39 9.82 -5.09
C LEU A 554 24.84 11.25 -5.22
N LEU A 555 25.48 12.23 -4.57
CA LEU A 555 25.04 13.62 -4.59
C LEU A 555 25.23 14.25 -5.98
N ALA A 556 26.30 13.92 -6.69
CA ALA A 556 26.53 14.40 -8.06
C ALA A 556 25.44 13.89 -9.03
N LEU A 557 25.16 12.59 -9.02
CA LEU A 557 24.09 12.01 -9.85
C LEU A 557 22.71 12.51 -9.43
N ALA A 558 22.42 12.54 -8.13
CA ALA A 558 21.14 13.03 -7.64
C ALA A 558 20.88 14.46 -8.10
N LYS A 559 21.86 15.37 -7.97
CA LYS A 559 21.76 16.77 -8.42
C LYS A 559 21.70 16.90 -9.93
N LYS A 560 22.51 16.16 -10.70
CA LYS A 560 22.47 16.20 -12.18
C LYS A 560 21.09 15.81 -12.73
N TYR A 561 20.45 14.79 -12.14
CA TYR A 561 19.19 14.22 -12.66
C TYR A 561 17.96 14.55 -11.81
N SER A 562 18.04 15.55 -10.92
CA SER A 562 16.91 15.99 -10.07
C SER A 562 16.29 14.87 -9.20
N ILE A 563 17.07 13.87 -8.80
CA ILE A 563 16.58 12.70 -8.06
C ILE A 563 16.49 13.02 -6.56
N ALA A 564 15.27 12.98 -6.01
CA ALA A 564 15.05 13.00 -4.56
C ALA A 564 15.51 11.68 -3.91
N THR A 565 16.26 11.79 -2.82
CA THR A 565 16.86 10.68 -2.05
C THR A 565 16.74 10.99 -0.55
N PRO A 566 17.15 10.10 0.37
CA PRO A 566 17.28 10.47 1.79
C PRO A 566 18.20 11.69 2.06
N TYR A 567 19.09 12.02 1.11
CA TYR A 567 20.10 13.08 1.23
C TYR A 567 19.81 14.33 0.38
N THR A 568 18.81 14.29 -0.52
CA THR A 568 18.45 15.38 -1.44
C THR A 568 16.95 15.66 -1.44
N SER A 569 16.55 16.92 -1.63
CA SER A 569 15.15 17.35 -1.63
C SER A 569 14.95 18.49 -2.62
N HIS A 570 13.75 18.60 -3.20
CA HIS A 570 13.41 19.71 -4.09
C HIS A 570 12.85 20.87 -3.25
N LEU A 571 13.34 22.08 -3.50
CA LEU A 571 12.90 23.31 -2.86
C LEU A 571 12.39 24.27 -3.94
N ILE A 572 11.16 24.77 -3.78
CA ILE A 572 10.59 25.87 -4.56
C ILE A 572 10.67 27.13 -3.70
N VAL A 573 11.20 28.20 -4.29
CA VAL A 573 11.22 29.56 -3.74
C VAL A 573 10.82 30.52 -4.88
N PRO A 574 10.02 31.57 -4.65
CA PRO A 574 9.75 32.61 -5.65
C PRO A 574 11.03 33.41 -5.96
N ASP A 575 11.06 34.16 -7.08
CA ASP A 575 12.23 34.90 -7.63
C ASP A 575 12.98 35.81 -6.61
N ALA A 576 13.78 35.18 -5.77
CA ALA A 576 14.73 35.76 -4.85
C ALA A 576 15.91 34.79 -4.76
N ALA A 577 17.14 35.31 -4.88
CA ALA A 577 18.34 34.49 -4.75
C ALA A 577 18.27 33.65 -3.46
N MET A 578 18.49 32.33 -3.58
CA MET A 578 18.41 31.38 -2.47
C MET A 578 19.06 31.99 -1.21
N PRO A 579 18.33 32.13 -0.08
CA PRO A 579 18.87 32.77 1.10
C PRO A 579 20.14 32.06 1.54
N VAL A 580 21.29 32.69 1.29
CA VAL A 580 22.56 32.20 1.83
C VAL A 580 22.38 32.18 3.34
N ALA A 581 22.54 31.00 3.93
CA ALA A 581 22.39 30.80 5.36
C ALA A 581 23.57 31.44 6.08
N ASN A 582 23.56 32.77 6.16
CA ASN A 582 24.58 33.57 6.81
C ASN A 582 24.80 33.05 8.23
N ALA A 583 26.07 32.90 8.59
CA ALA A 583 26.47 32.50 9.93
C ALA A 583 25.87 33.48 10.97
N ALA A 584 25.64 32.96 12.18
CA ALA A 584 24.82 33.60 13.20
C ALA A 584 25.20 35.08 13.45
N PRO A 585 24.21 35.99 13.57
CA PRO A 585 24.47 37.33 14.07
C PRO A 585 24.85 37.25 15.56
N SER A 586 25.84 38.07 15.92
CA SER A 586 26.44 38.14 17.25
C SER A 586 25.45 38.52 18.34
N ARG A 587 25.80 38.19 19.59
CA ARG A 587 25.13 38.74 20.77
C ARG A 587 25.18 40.26 20.74
N ASP A 588 24.01 40.89 20.75
CA ASP A 588 23.59 42.07 21.53
C ASP A 588 22.11 42.32 21.16
N GLY A 589 21.21 42.75 22.03
CA GLY A 589 21.42 43.17 23.41
C GLY A 589 20.42 44.23 23.87
N GLU A 590 19.11 44.13 23.57
CA GLU A 590 18.14 45.02 24.23
C GLU A 590 16.70 44.47 24.33
N ARG A 591 16.04 44.80 25.44
CA ARG A 591 14.65 44.41 25.74
C ARG A 591 13.68 45.47 25.22
N ARG A 592 12.62 45.07 24.50
CA ARG A 592 11.34 45.81 24.52
C ARG A 592 10.15 44.88 24.65
N THR A 593 9.52 44.98 25.82
CA THR A 593 8.24 44.37 26.18
C THR A 593 7.08 45.17 25.57
N HIS A 594 6.23 44.56 24.75
CA HIS A 594 4.89 45.07 24.50
C HIS A 594 3.84 43.97 24.71
N GLN A 595 2.81 44.35 25.46
CA GLN A 595 1.79 43.49 26.05
C GLN A 595 0.47 43.87 25.37
N LEU A 596 -0.21 42.92 24.72
CA LEU A 596 -1.49 43.16 24.05
C LEU A 596 -2.66 42.93 25.02
N PRO A 597 -3.69 43.80 25.06
CA PRO A 597 -4.81 43.72 25.98
C PRO A 597 -5.96 42.82 25.49
N LEU A 598 -6.76 42.29 26.43
CA LEU A 598 -8.09 41.69 26.22
C LEU A 598 -9.18 42.70 26.63
N PRO A 599 -10.25 42.88 25.82
CA PRO A 599 -11.58 42.27 26.09
C PRO A 599 -12.28 41.78 24.78
N GLY A 600 -13.53 41.25 24.73
CA GLY A 600 -14.56 40.96 25.74
C GLY A 600 -15.83 40.32 25.14
N VAL A 601 -16.84 40.02 25.98
CA VAL A 601 -18.18 39.40 25.68
C VAL A 601 -19.17 39.96 26.74
N PRO A 602 -20.55 39.94 26.65
CA PRO A 602 -21.45 39.22 25.74
C PRO A 602 -22.77 39.94 25.27
N SER A 603 -23.57 39.31 24.39
CA SER A 603 -25.05 39.12 24.53
C SER A 603 -25.62 38.24 23.38
N ALA A 604 -26.90 37.82 23.45
CA ALA A 604 -27.46 36.66 22.74
C ALA A 604 -28.72 36.92 21.88
N GLY A 605 -29.07 35.99 20.97
CA GLY A 605 -30.47 35.74 20.54
C GLY A 605 -30.71 35.34 19.07
N GLY A 606 -31.30 34.14 18.83
CA GLY A 606 -31.94 33.76 17.54
C GLY A 606 -31.69 32.31 17.05
N ARG A 607 -32.76 31.53 16.75
CA ARG A 607 -32.71 30.13 16.23
C ARG A 607 -33.59 29.95 14.98
N ALA A 608 -33.11 29.19 13.98
CA ALA A 608 -33.84 28.28 13.06
C ALA A 608 -32.79 27.69 12.06
N ALA A 609 -32.47 26.39 12.00
CA ALA A 609 -33.23 25.19 11.57
C ALA A 609 -33.04 24.87 10.06
N GLY A 610 -32.57 23.65 9.74
CA GLY A 610 -32.07 23.19 8.41
C GLY A 610 -33.14 22.61 7.46
N PRO A 611 -32.76 21.85 6.40
CA PRO A 611 -32.06 20.54 6.49
C PRO A 611 -30.91 20.34 5.45
N GLY A 612 -30.13 19.25 5.37
CA GLY A 612 -29.97 18.05 6.20
C GLY A 612 -29.30 16.88 5.43
N GLY A 613 -28.08 16.47 5.79
CA GLY A 613 -27.31 15.38 5.15
C GLY A 613 -26.14 14.86 6.03
N PRO A 614 -25.61 13.63 5.83
CA PRO A 614 -24.98 12.85 6.91
C PRO A 614 -23.53 13.23 7.26
N GLY A 615 -23.28 13.50 8.55
CA GLY A 615 -22.03 14.09 9.05
C GLY A 615 -20.93 13.13 9.54
N MET A 616 -19.77 13.71 9.85
CA MET A 616 -18.83 13.17 10.86
C MET A 616 -19.28 13.62 12.27
N PRO A 617 -18.87 12.92 13.35
CA PRO A 617 -19.15 13.36 14.72
C PRO A 617 -18.28 14.59 15.10
N GLY A 618 -18.83 15.77 14.89
CA GLY A 618 -18.30 17.06 15.38
C GLY A 618 -19.37 18.03 15.87
N GLY A 619 -20.65 17.68 15.72
CA GLY A 619 -21.80 18.38 16.29
C GLY A 619 -22.73 17.38 16.98
N ALA A 620 -23.49 17.84 17.97
CA ALA A 620 -24.38 17.02 18.79
C ALA A 620 -25.66 16.60 18.02
N GLY A 621 -25.49 15.80 16.97
CA GLY A 621 -26.55 14.99 16.42
C GLY A 621 -26.77 13.76 17.29
N VAL A 622 -28.04 13.40 17.53
CA VAL A 622 -28.37 12.13 18.16
C VAL A 622 -28.00 11.00 17.18
N PRO A 623 -27.27 9.95 17.62
CA PRO A 623 -26.97 8.79 16.79
C PRO A 623 -28.20 8.24 16.09
N ASP A 624 -28.06 7.78 14.86
CA ASP A 624 -29.19 7.30 14.06
C ASP A 624 -29.97 6.19 14.80
N GLY A 625 -29.27 5.27 15.48
CA GLY A 625 -29.89 4.21 16.29
C GLY A 625 -30.68 4.72 17.50
N LEU A 626 -30.37 5.91 18.01
CA LEU A 626 -31.10 6.54 19.11
C LEU A 626 -32.25 7.44 18.63
N ALA A 627 -32.29 7.81 17.35
CA ALA A 627 -33.31 8.68 16.79
C ALA A 627 -34.66 7.95 16.65
N LYS A 628 -35.75 8.53 17.19
CA LYS A 628 -37.12 7.96 17.14
C LYS A 628 -38.14 8.76 16.32
N GLY A 629 -37.66 9.55 15.35
CA GLY A 629 -38.48 10.31 14.41
C GLY A 629 -39.24 11.49 15.04
N ASP A 630 -39.96 12.23 14.20
CA ASP A 630 -40.56 13.50 14.60
C ASP A 630 -41.58 13.35 15.74
N GLY A 631 -41.35 14.11 16.83
CA GLY A 631 -42.26 14.21 17.97
C GLY A 631 -42.09 13.16 19.09
N LYS A 632 -41.24 12.13 18.94
CA LYS A 632 -40.95 11.17 20.01
C LYS A 632 -39.64 11.50 20.73
N LYS A 633 -39.55 11.20 22.04
CA LYS A 633 -38.27 11.23 22.75
C LYS A 633 -37.33 10.18 22.15
N ASN A 634 -36.08 10.58 21.91
CA ASN A 634 -35.02 9.69 21.47
C ASN A 634 -34.78 8.57 22.49
N GLU A 635 -34.28 7.45 22.01
CA GLU A 635 -33.85 6.35 22.86
C GLU A 635 -32.58 6.73 23.61
N THR A 636 -32.44 6.21 24.84
CA THR A 636 -31.24 6.44 25.65
C THR A 636 -30.25 5.30 25.41
N VAL A 637 -28.96 5.59 25.55
CA VAL A 637 -27.85 4.65 25.29
C VAL A 637 -28.04 3.32 26.02
N LEU A 638 -28.48 3.37 27.28
CA LEU A 638 -28.72 2.17 28.09
C LEU A 638 -29.89 1.33 27.57
N ASN A 639 -30.99 1.96 27.16
CA ASN A 639 -32.15 1.24 26.63
C ASN A 639 -31.84 0.63 25.26
N PHE A 640 -31.14 1.39 24.40
CA PHE A 640 -30.65 0.88 23.13
C PHE A 640 -29.74 -0.33 23.29
N ALA A 641 -28.77 -0.29 24.22
CA ALA A 641 -27.89 -1.42 24.47
C ALA A 641 -28.66 -2.65 24.98
N ARG A 642 -29.62 -2.46 25.90
CA ARG A 642 -30.49 -3.54 26.41
C ARG A 642 -31.36 -4.17 25.32
N SER A 643 -31.82 -3.41 24.34
CA SER A 643 -32.63 -3.90 23.23
C SER A 643 -31.85 -4.63 22.14
N ASN A 644 -30.53 -4.41 22.04
CA ASN A 644 -29.68 -4.99 20.99
C ASN A 644 -28.62 -5.98 21.53
N GLN A 645 -28.60 -6.28 22.82
CA GLN A 645 -27.77 -7.33 23.41
C GLN A 645 -28.53 -8.09 24.49
N SER A 646 -28.91 -9.35 24.23
CA SER A 646 -29.70 -10.15 25.18
C SER A 646 -28.85 -10.78 26.30
N LYS A 647 -27.57 -11.04 25.99
CA LYS A 647 -26.57 -11.73 26.83
C LYS A 647 -25.15 -11.29 26.40
N PRO A 648 -24.10 -11.53 27.21
CA PRO A 648 -22.71 -11.29 26.80
C PRO A 648 -22.35 -11.98 25.47
N GLY A 649 -21.58 -11.30 24.62
CA GLY A 649 -21.14 -11.75 23.28
C GLY A 649 -22.21 -11.71 22.17
N ASP A 650 -23.45 -11.29 22.47
CA ASP A 650 -24.58 -11.39 21.53
C ASP A 650 -24.74 -10.18 20.59
N VAL A 651 -23.90 -9.15 20.74
CA VAL A 651 -24.03 -7.86 20.02
C VAL A 651 -23.98 -8.05 18.50
N PHE A 652 -23.23 -9.03 18.01
CA PHE A 652 -23.18 -9.35 16.58
C PHE A 652 -24.50 -9.93 16.03
N GLN A 653 -25.24 -10.72 16.83
CA GLN A 653 -26.58 -11.18 16.43
C GLN A 653 -27.58 -10.02 16.48
N GLY A 654 -27.53 -9.22 17.55
CA GLY A 654 -28.32 -8.00 17.68
C GLY A 654 -28.10 -6.99 16.54
N ARG A 655 -26.87 -6.87 16.04
CA ARG A 655 -26.53 -6.04 14.87
C ARG A 655 -27.27 -6.46 13.61
N GLY A 656 -27.40 -7.77 13.35
CA GLY A 656 -28.20 -8.29 12.25
C GLY A 656 -29.68 -7.89 12.38
N SER A 657 -30.29 -8.19 13.54
CA SER A 657 -31.69 -7.86 13.82
C SER A 657 -31.98 -6.35 13.82
N TYR A 658 -31.01 -5.51 14.22
CA TYR A 658 -31.11 -4.06 14.15
C TYR A 658 -31.15 -3.56 12.69
N LEU A 659 -30.21 -4.01 11.85
CA LEU A 659 -30.13 -3.62 10.44
C LEU A 659 -31.36 -4.09 9.66
N ASP A 660 -31.86 -5.29 9.96
CA ASP A 660 -33.09 -5.85 9.39
C ASP A 660 -34.32 -4.99 9.67
N ARG A 661 -34.50 -4.62 10.94
CA ARG A 661 -35.60 -3.74 11.39
C ARG A 661 -35.49 -2.36 10.74
N ARG A 662 -34.28 -1.80 10.65
CA ARG A 662 -34.06 -0.51 9.98
C ARG A 662 -34.35 -0.55 8.48
N LEU A 663 -33.95 -1.60 7.78
CA LEU A 663 -34.27 -1.79 6.37
C LEU A 663 -35.79 -1.85 6.14
N ALA A 664 -36.53 -2.54 7.01
CA ALA A 664 -38.00 -2.59 6.95
C ALA A 664 -38.65 -1.23 7.27
N GLU A 665 -38.17 -0.51 8.28
CA GLU A 665 -38.64 0.84 8.65
C GLU A 665 -38.39 1.85 7.51
N GLU A 666 -37.23 1.84 6.86
CA GLU A 666 -36.93 2.68 5.69
C GLU A 666 -37.78 2.32 4.47
N TYR A 667 -38.00 1.03 4.23
CA TYR A 667 -38.82 0.54 3.11
C TYR A 667 -40.27 1.02 3.20
N GLU A 668 -40.92 0.84 4.35
CA GLU A 668 -42.30 1.31 4.53
C GLU A 668 -42.38 2.85 4.56
N LYS A 669 -41.34 3.54 5.07
CA LYS A 669 -41.26 5.01 4.96
C LYS A 669 -41.21 5.47 3.50
N ALA A 670 -40.27 4.96 2.70
CA ALA A 670 -40.11 5.35 1.30
C ALA A 670 -41.37 5.05 0.45
N LYS A 671 -42.07 3.97 0.77
CA LYS A 671 -43.35 3.57 0.16
C LYS A 671 -44.54 4.46 0.56
N SER A 672 -44.49 5.09 1.73
CA SER A 672 -45.49 6.07 2.20
C SER A 672 -45.31 7.48 1.62
N GLU A 673 -44.11 7.79 1.13
CA GLU A 673 -43.78 9.07 0.48
C GLU A 673 -44.22 9.06 -1.01
N PRO A 674 -44.75 10.17 -1.57
CA PRO A 674 -45.23 10.18 -2.95
C PRO A 674 -44.10 9.89 -3.97
N ALA A 675 -44.29 8.86 -4.81
CA ALA A 675 -43.30 8.41 -5.80
C ALA A 675 -43.05 9.38 -6.99
N LYS A 676 -43.34 10.68 -6.83
CA LYS A 676 -43.20 11.71 -7.88
C LYS A 676 -41.84 12.42 -7.89
N SER A 677 -40.99 12.25 -6.88
CA SER A 677 -39.60 12.73 -6.95
C SER A 677 -38.69 11.65 -7.54
N PRO A 678 -37.75 12.00 -8.45
CA PRO A 678 -36.76 11.05 -8.96
C PRO A 678 -35.91 10.40 -7.86
N GLU A 679 -35.66 11.15 -6.77
CA GLU A 679 -34.91 10.69 -5.60
C GLU A 679 -35.63 9.58 -4.84
N ASN A 680 -36.94 9.70 -4.59
CA ASN A 680 -37.68 8.65 -3.89
C ASN A 680 -37.87 7.40 -4.79
N ALA A 681 -38.03 7.59 -6.10
CA ALA A 681 -38.05 6.47 -7.05
C ALA A 681 -36.71 5.69 -7.08
N ALA A 682 -35.58 6.40 -7.05
CA ALA A 682 -34.25 5.78 -6.94
C ALA A 682 -34.05 5.09 -5.57
N ARG A 683 -34.53 5.70 -4.48
CA ARG A 683 -34.47 5.14 -3.12
C ARG A 683 -35.29 3.85 -2.98
N LEU A 684 -36.54 3.85 -3.46
CA LEU A 684 -37.40 2.66 -3.50
C LEU A 684 -36.72 1.51 -4.26
N LYS A 685 -36.18 1.80 -5.46
CA LYS A 685 -35.46 0.81 -6.25
C LYS A 685 -34.25 0.20 -5.52
N ALA A 686 -33.45 1.02 -4.84
CA ALA A 686 -32.31 0.54 -4.06
C ALA A 686 -32.73 -0.31 -2.84
N LEU A 687 -33.87 0.02 -2.21
CA LEU A 687 -34.43 -0.74 -1.09
C LEU A 687 -35.05 -2.07 -1.56
N ASP A 688 -35.70 -2.11 -2.73
CA ASP A 688 -36.15 -3.35 -3.39
C ASP A 688 -34.98 -4.27 -3.74
N GLU A 689 -33.90 -3.73 -4.33
CA GLU A 689 -32.68 -4.49 -4.66
C GLU A 689 -32.03 -5.07 -3.39
N ALA A 690 -31.87 -4.27 -2.33
CA ALA A 690 -31.33 -4.73 -1.04
C ALA A 690 -32.18 -5.84 -0.39
N LYS A 691 -33.51 -5.73 -0.47
CA LYS A 691 -34.45 -6.74 0.03
C LYS A 691 -34.38 -8.03 -0.78
N GLY A 692 -34.31 -7.94 -2.10
CA GLY A 692 -34.15 -9.09 -3.00
C GLY A 692 -32.84 -9.85 -2.75
N GLN A 693 -31.74 -9.13 -2.51
CA GLN A 693 -30.46 -9.76 -2.11
C GLN A 693 -30.59 -10.50 -0.77
N LYS A 694 -31.23 -9.90 0.24
CA LYS A 694 -31.47 -10.58 1.53
C LYS A 694 -32.32 -11.85 1.35
N ASP A 695 -33.44 -11.76 0.64
CA ASP A 695 -34.34 -12.90 0.41
C ASP A 695 -33.62 -14.06 -0.30
N ALA A 696 -32.64 -13.77 -1.17
CA ALA A 696 -31.78 -14.78 -1.77
C ALA A 696 -30.81 -15.40 -0.74
N TYR A 697 -30.23 -14.59 0.17
CA TYR A 697 -29.37 -15.10 1.25
C TYR A 697 -30.10 -16.01 2.24
N ASP A 698 -31.29 -15.62 2.68
CA ASP A 698 -32.07 -16.44 3.63
C ASP A 698 -32.53 -17.76 2.98
N LYS A 699 -32.98 -17.73 1.72
CA LYS A 699 -33.31 -18.97 0.98
C LYS A 699 -32.08 -19.85 0.74
N ALA A 700 -30.92 -19.27 0.47
CA ALA A 700 -29.67 -20.01 0.33
C ALA A 700 -29.31 -20.72 1.64
N LYS A 701 -29.40 -20.00 2.77
CA LYS A 701 -29.15 -20.54 4.11
C LYS A 701 -30.09 -21.70 4.44
N ASP A 702 -31.38 -21.59 4.11
CA ASP A 702 -32.37 -22.65 4.34
C ASP A 702 -32.17 -23.87 3.41
N SER A 703 -31.76 -23.68 2.15
CA SER A 703 -31.43 -24.82 1.27
C SER A 703 -30.10 -25.48 1.64
N LEU A 704 -29.11 -24.72 2.13
CA LEU A 704 -27.85 -25.25 2.69
C LEU A 704 -28.09 -26.03 3.99
N ALA A 705 -28.92 -25.51 4.90
CA ALA A 705 -29.29 -26.20 6.14
C ALA A 705 -30.05 -27.50 5.90
N ARG A 706 -30.77 -27.62 4.76
CA ARG A 706 -31.44 -28.83 4.30
C ARG A 706 -30.54 -29.73 3.41
N GLY A 707 -29.29 -29.35 3.17
CA GLY A 707 -28.33 -30.13 2.38
C GLY A 707 -28.57 -30.13 0.86
N VAL A 708 -29.38 -29.22 0.33
CA VAL A 708 -29.79 -29.19 -1.10
C VAL A 708 -28.91 -28.21 -1.91
N TRP A 709 -27.64 -28.58 -2.08
CA TRP A 709 -26.61 -27.73 -2.69
C TRP A 709 -26.91 -27.27 -4.13
N ARG A 710 -27.63 -28.06 -4.93
CA ARG A 710 -27.92 -27.71 -6.34
C ARG A 710 -28.76 -26.45 -6.51
N GLU A 711 -29.64 -26.13 -5.55
CA GLU A 711 -30.51 -24.95 -5.62
C GLU A 711 -29.73 -23.63 -5.45
N THR A 712 -28.57 -23.65 -4.79
CA THR A 712 -27.71 -22.47 -4.63
C THR A 712 -26.68 -22.31 -5.76
N GLN A 713 -26.52 -23.33 -6.60
CA GLN A 713 -25.54 -23.37 -7.70
C GLN A 713 -26.18 -23.18 -9.10
N ALA A 714 -27.50 -23.30 -9.23
CA ALA A 714 -28.21 -23.19 -10.51
C ALA A 714 -29.61 -22.58 -10.35
N GLY A 715 -30.19 -22.13 -11.48
CA GLY A 715 -31.50 -21.48 -11.51
C GLY A 715 -31.50 -20.07 -10.91
N LYS A 716 -32.68 -19.50 -10.70
CA LYS A 716 -32.83 -18.09 -10.30
C LYS A 716 -32.10 -17.77 -8.98
N LEU A 717 -32.20 -18.64 -7.97
CA LEU A 717 -31.52 -18.45 -6.68
C LEU A 717 -29.98 -18.41 -6.84
N GLY A 718 -29.40 -19.30 -7.65
CA GLY A 718 -27.96 -19.27 -7.95
C GLY A 718 -27.52 -18.03 -8.74
N VAL A 719 -28.36 -17.51 -9.65
CA VAL A 719 -28.10 -16.26 -10.37
C VAL A 719 -28.20 -15.05 -9.44
N ASP A 720 -29.26 -14.97 -8.62
CA ASP A 720 -29.48 -13.88 -7.66
C ASP A 720 -28.35 -13.87 -6.59
N LEU A 721 -27.92 -15.04 -6.10
CA LEU A 721 -26.74 -15.19 -5.24
C LEU A 721 -25.44 -14.80 -5.94
N SER A 722 -25.24 -15.18 -7.21
CA SER A 722 -24.05 -14.81 -7.98
C SER A 722 -23.99 -13.29 -8.16
N CYS A 723 -25.10 -12.66 -8.55
CA CYS A 723 -25.24 -11.22 -8.66
C CYS A 723 -25.02 -10.52 -7.31
N ALA A 724 -25.60 -11.00 -6.21
CA ALA A 724 -25.42 -10.43 -4.87
C ALA A 724 -23.98 -10.59 -4.36
N ASN A 725 -23.36 -11.75 -4.58
CA ASN A 725 -21.96 -12.02 -4.21
C ASN A 725 -21.01 -11.17 -5.07
N ASN A 726 -21.30 -10.96 -6.36
CA ASN A 726 -20.58 -10.03 -7.21
C ASN A 726 -20.79 -8.58 -6.76
N SER A 727 -22.01 -8.20 -6.37
CA SER A 727 -22.29 -6.89 -5.76
C SER A 727 -21.54 -6.69 -4.44
N MET A 728 -21.30 -7.73 -3.63
CA MET A 728 -20.46 -7.63 -2.43
C MET A 728 -18.96 -7.66 -2.72
N ARG A 729 -18.50 -8.33 -3.79
CA ARG A 729 -17.13 -8.18 -4.30
C ARG A 729 -16.82 -6.74 -4.74
N PHE A 730 -17.83 -5.95 -5.05
CA PHE A 730 -17.71 -4.55 -5.48
C PHE A 730 -18.29 -3.50 -4.51
N GLN A 731 -19.07 -3.89 -3.51
CA GLN A 731 -19.45 -3.02 -2.39
C GLN A 731 -18.36 -3.05 -1.33
N GLU A 732 -17.55 -2.00 -1.28
CA GLU A 732 -16.86 -1.63 -0.04
C GLU A 732 -17.87 -1.15 1.01
N ARG A 733 -18.67 -2.07 1.56
CA ARG A 733 -19.38 -1.84 2.82
C ARG A 733 -18.41 -1.95 4.00
N LEU A 734 -17.43 -1.06 4.01
CA LEU A 734 -16.87 -0.52 5.25
C LEU A 734 -17.94 0.35 5.94
N SER A 735 -19.06 -0.26 6.36
CA SER A 735 -19.64 0.14 7.62
C SER A 735 -18.57 -0.15 8.67
N GLN A 736 -17.89 0.92 9.05
CA GLN A 736 -16.78 1.10 10.00
C GLN A 736 -16.42 -0.09 10.88
N THR A 737 -15.13 -0.15 11.24
CA THR A 737 -14.52 -0.94 12.32
C THR A 737 -15.40 -1.01 13.58
N ALA A 738 -16.40 -1.89 13.56
CA ALA A 738 -17.46 -2.00 14.56
C ALA A 738 -17.05 -2.94 15.69
N LEU A 739 -15.75 -3.04 15.94
CA LEU A 739 -15.13 -3.77 17.03
C LEU A 739 -13.83 -3.05 17.36
N ARG A 740 -13.67 -2.60 18.61
CA ARG A 740 -12.44 -1.99 19.12
C ARG A 740 -12.12 -2.60 20.47
N GLN A 741 -10.85 -2.93 20.69
CA GLN A 741 -10.39 -3.34 22.01
C GLN A 741 -10.00 -2.11 22.84
N CYS A 742 -10.56 -1.96 24.03
CA CYS A 742 -10.34 -0.84 24.94
C CYS A 742 -10.19 -1.35 26.38
N ASN A 743 -9.03 -1.09 27.00
CA ASN A 743 -8.67 -1.60 28.33
C ASN A 743 -8.91 -3.11 28.54
N GLY A 744 -8.56 -3.92 27.52
CA GLY A 744 -8.69 -5.38 27.56
C GLY A 744 -10.09 -5.92 27.25
N ARG A 745 -11.09 -5.06 27.01
CA ARG A 745 -12.44 -5.45 26.61
C ARG A 745 -12.71 -5.15 25.15
N ASN A 746 -13.62 -5.89 24.55
CA ASN A 746 -14.10 -5.67 23.20
C ASN A 746 -15.35 -4.79 23.23
N CYS A 747 -15.39 -3.75 22.40
CA CYS A 747 -16.53 -2.85 22.26
C CYS A 747 -16.99 -2.81 20.81
N VAL A 748 -18.27 -3.08 20.58
CA VAL A 748 -18.92 -3.14 19.27
C VAL A 748 -19.69 -1.84 19.00
N GLU A 749 -19.61 -1.31 17.78
CA GLU A 749 -20.37 -0.12 17.37
C GLU A 749 -21.68 -0.55 16.68
N LEU A 750 -22.79 0.04 17.13
CA LEU A 750 -24.12 -0.22 16.61
C LEU A 750 -24.95 1.08 16.59
N GLY A 751 -25.29 1.57 15.40
CA GLY A 751 -26.20 2.72 15.24
C GLY A 751 -25.65 4.04 15.81
N GLY A 752 -24.33 4.16 15.95
CA GLY A 752 -23.60 5.24 16.60
C GLY A 752 -23.46 5.09 18.12
N VAL A 753 -23.76 3.91 18.68
CA VAL A 753 -23.59 3.57 20.10
C VAL A 753 -22.54 2.48 20.25
N TRP A 754 -21.57 2.66 21.15
CA TRP A 754 -20.59 1.64 21.49
C TRP A 754 -21.09 0.77 22.64
N ILE A 755 -21.01 -0.55 22.50
CA ILE A 755 -21.49 -1.54 23.48
C ILE A 755 -20.38 -2.57 23.72
N ASP A 756 -19.94 -2.67 24.97
CA ASP A 756 -19.01 -3.70 25.45
C ASP A 756 -19.59 -5.11 25.32
N GLU A 757 -18.84 -6.06 24.75
CA GLU A 757 -19.32 -7.44 24.55
C GLU A 757 -19.69 -8.13 25.87
N ASP A 758 -19.08 -7.76 27.00
CA ASP A 758 -19.41 -8.32 28.32
C ASP A 758 -20.66 -7.69 28.95
N PHE A 759 -21.29 -6.71 28.31
CA PHE A 759 -22.48 -6.07 28.85
C PHE A 759 -23.64 -7.06 29.02
N ASN A 760 -24.32 -6.93 30.14
CA ASN A 760 -25.49 -7.73 30.49
C ASN A 760 -26.63 -6.78 30.87
N PRO A 761 -27.83 -6.87 30.25
CA PRO A 761 -28.98 -6.02 30.57
C PRO A 761 -29.36 -5.93 32.05
N LYS A 762 -29.07 -6.99 32.82
CA LYS A 762 -29.35 -7.14 34.26
C LYS A 762 -28.23 -6.64 35.17
N MET A 763 -27.11 -6.17 34.62
CA MET A 763 -25.99 -5.61 35.37
C MET A 763 -26.39 -4.32 36.11
N ALA A 764 -25.73 -4.02 37.22
CA ALA A 764 -25.83 -2.69 37.84
C ALA A 764 -25.30 -1.62 36.86
N THR A 765 -25.96 -0.46 36.78
CA THR A 765 -25.64 0.59 35.81
C THR A 765 -25.36 1.92 36.49
N VAL A 766 -24.28 2.60 36.10
CA VAL A 766 -24.03 4.01 36.44
C VAL A 766 -24.04 4.80 35.14
N VAL A 767 -25.06 5.64 34.96
CA VAL A 767 -25.18 6.53 33.81
C VAL A 767 -24.60 7.89 34.18
N ILE A 768 -23.63 8.37 33.40
CA ILE A 768 -23.06 9.71 33.50
C ILE A 768 -23.38 10.51 32.24
N LYS A 769 -23.59 11.81 32.42
CA LYS A 769 -23.80 12.71 31.30
C LYS A 769 -22.45 13.00 30.63
N ALA A 770 -22.36 12.87 29.32
CA ALA A 770 -21.15 13.18 28.55
C ALA A 770 -20.67 14.61 28.82
N GLN A 771 -19.35 14.80 28.97
CA GLN A 771 -18.71 16.10 29.24
C GLN A 771 -19.19 16.81 30.53
N SER A 772 -19.83 16.09 31.46
CA SER A 772 -20.15 16.61 32.80
C SER A 772 -18.95 16.59 33.75
N GLU A 773 -19.10 17.17 34.93
CA GLU A 773 -18.10 17.12 35.99
C GLU A 773 -17.77 15.67 36.40
N ALA A 774 -18.77 14.78 36.45
CA ALA A 774 -18.57 13.34 36.64
C ALA A 774 -17.69 12.69 35.55
N TYR A 775 -17.90 13.07 34.29
CA TYR A 775 -17.13 12.57 33.14
C TYR A 775 -15.67 12.98 33.23
N PHE A 776 -15.39 14.26 33.51
CA PHE A 776 -14.01 14.73 33.69
C PHE A 776 -13.38 14.19 34.98
N ARG A 777 -14.13 14.07 36.08
CA ARG A 777 -13.62 13.53 37.35
C ARG A 777 -13.20 12.06 37.23
N ILE A 778 -13.92 11.25 36.44
CA ILE A 778 -13.50 9.88 36.10
C ILE A 778 -12.18 9.88 35.32
N LEU A 779 -11.98 10.81 34.37
CA LEU A 779 -10.72 10.91 33.62
C LEU A 779 -9.54 11.35 34.49
N GLU A 780 -9.76 12.23 35.48
CA GLU A 780 -8.75 12.64 36.45
C GLU A 780 -8.35 11.49 37.37
N LYS A 781 -9.33 10.80 37.98
CA LYS A 781 -9.12 9.66 38.89
C LYS A 781 -8.57 8.43 38.19
N GLN A 782 -8.98 8.18 36.94
CA GLN A 782 -8.63 6.99 36.17
C GLN A 782 -8.16 7.37 34.75
N PRO A 783 -6.91 7.80 34.57
CA PRO A 783 -6.40 8.26 33.27
C PRO A 783 -6.53 7.24 32.13
N LYS A 784 -6.56 5.93 32.45
CA LYS A 784 -6.82 4.84 31.48
C LYS A 784 -8.22 4.90 30.85
N MET A 785 -9.19 5.57 31.48
CA MET A 785 -10.53 5.77 30.90
C MET A 785 -10.51 6.71 29.69
N LYS A 786 -9.42 7.44 29.45
CA LYS A 786 -9.23 8.22 28.23
C LYS A 786 -9.40 7.38 26.98
N ASP A 787 -8.90 6.14 26.95
CA ASP A 787 -8.99 5.29 25.76
C ASP A 787 -10.38 4.67 25.56
N VAL A 788 -11.11 4.43 26.65
CA VAL A 788 -12.53 4.02 26.63
C VAL A 788 -13.42 5.18 26.17
N PHE A 789 -13.25 6.39 26.72
CA PHE A 789 -14.03 7.57 26.35
C PHE A 789 -13.69 8.13 24.96
N ARG A 790 -12.56 7.74 24.37
CA ARG A 790 -12.21 8.00 22.95
C ARG A 790 -13.08 7.21 21.95
N LEU A 791 -13.87 6.23 22.40
CA LEU A 791 -14.86 5.56 21.55
C LEU A 791 -15.98 6.53 21.15
N GLY A 792 -16.51 7.30 22.09
CA GLY A 792 -17.52 8.32 21.84
C GLY A 792 -18.32 8.71 23.09
N ASN A 793 -19.29 9.61 22.90
CA ASN A 793 -20.19 10.10 23.95
C ASN A 793 -21.48 9.27 24.11
N HIS A 794 -21.58 8.15 23.40
CA HIS A 794 -22.68 7.20 23.41
C HIS A 794 -22.09 5.81 23.57
N LEU A 795 -21.92 5.37 24.83
CA LEU A 795 -21.08 4.24 25.18
C LEU A 795 -21.65 3.47 26.39
N VAL A 796 -21.59 2.15 26.33
CA VAL A 796 -21.75 1.24 27.48
C VAL A 796 -20.45 0.45 27.64
N TRP A 797 -19.76 0.61 28.76
CA TRP A 797 -18.50 -0.09 29.07
C TRP A 797 -18.57 -0.79 30.43
N VAL A 798 -18.09 -2.02 30.53
CA VAL A 798 -18.17 -2.82 31.76
C VAL A 798 -16.96 -2.54 32.65
N THR A 799 -17.18 -2.03 33.85
CA THR A 799 -16.08 -1.72 34.77
C THR A 799 -15.50 -2.99 35.44
N PRO A 800 -14.30 -2.92 36.06
CA PRO A 800 -13.74 -4.03 36.82
C PRO A 800 -14.64 -4.55 37.96
N ASN A 801 -15.54 -3.73 38.48
CA ASN A 801 -16.54 -4.13 39.49
C ASN A 801 -17.83 -4.76 38.87
N GLN A 802 -17.78 -5.22 37.61
CA GLN A 802 -18.94 -5.81 36.93
C GLN A 802 -20.18 -4.89 36.99
N THR A 803 -19.95 -3.60 36.73
CA THR A 803 -20.97 -2.54 36.69
C THR A 803 -20.85 -1.85 35.33
N ALA A 804 -21.97 -1.61 34.65
CA ALA A 804 -21.98 -0.95 33.35
C ALA A 804 -21.89 0.57 33.55
N LEU A 805 -20.77 1.16 33.15
CA LEU A 805 -20.61 2.60 33.02
C LEU A 805 -21.19 3.04 31.68
N VAL A 806 -22.24 3.85 31.72
CA VAL A 806 -22.93 4.36 30.54
C VAL A 806 -22.62 5.85 30.39
N VAL A 807 -22.15 6.24 29.20
CA VAL A 807 -22.01 7.63 28.79
C VAL A 807 -23.13 7.96 27.82
N ASP A 808 -23.97 8.95 28.18
CA ASP A 808 -25.08 9.43 27.36
C ASP A 808 -25.03 10.96 27.27
N THR A 809 -25.37 11.56 26.13
CA THR A 809 -25.40 13.02 25.95
C THR A 809 -26.66 13.68 26.49
N SER A 810 -27.73 12.90 26.70
CA SER A 810 -29.08 13.36 27.04
C SER A 810 -29.46 13.15 28.50
N GLU A 811 -28.92 12.13 29.17
CA GLU A 811 -29.21 11.79 30.57
C GLU A 811 -27.96 11.35 31.35
N GLY A 812 -28.12 11.14 32.66
CA GLY A 812 -27.07 10.67 33.55
C GLY A 812 -26.68 11.67 34.65
N LYS A 813 -25.90 11.19 35.61
CA LYS A 813 -25.35 12.02 36.69
C LYS A 813 -24.38 13.06 36.12
N GLU A 814 -24.50 14.30 36.58
CA GLU A 814 -23.53 15.36 36.26
C GLU A 814 -22.35 15.44 37.24
N LYS A 815 -22.50 14.89 38.45
CA LYS A 815 -21.46 14.76 39.48
C LYS A 815 -21.45 13.33 40.04
N LEU A 816 -20.28 12.84 40.43
CA LEU A 816 -20.05 11.59 41.15
C LEU A 816 -19.07 11.87 42.28
N SER A 817 -19.23 11.23 43.44
CA SER A 817 -18.20 11.34 44.49
C SER A 817 -16.97 10.49 44.17
N ASP A 818 -15.84 10.82 44.81
CA ASP A 818 -14.61 10.04 44.64
C ASP A 818 -14.78 8.59 45.12
N GLU A 819 -15.58 8.33 46.16
CA GLU A 819 -15.89 6.96 46.61
C GLU A 819 -16.77 6.19 45.61
N GLU A 820 -17.72 6.87 44.95
CA GLU A 820 -18.53 6.25 43.88
C GLU A 820 -17.65 5.87 42.68
N ILE A 821 -16.68 6.71 42.32
CA ILE A 821 -15.72 6.44 41.25
C ILE A 821 -14.79 5.29 41.63
N ASP A 822 -14.14 5.34 42.81
CA ASP A 822 -13.20 4.28 43.23
C ASP A 822 -13.89 2.91 43.33
N LYS A 823 -15.17 2.89 43.75
CA LYS A 823 -16.00 1.68 43.77
C LYS A 823 -16.21 1.08 42.38
N LEU A 824 -16.30 1.86 41.30
CA LEU A 824 -16.45 1.33 39.94
C LEU A 824 -15.21 0.56 39.46
N PHE A 825 -14.02 0.99 39.88
CA PHE A 825 -12.74 0.46 39.41
C PHE A 825 -12.08 -0.55 40.37
N THR A 826 -12.69 -0.79 41.53
CA THR A 826 -12.31 -1.89 42.43
C THR A 826 -12.67 -3.24 41.78
N VAL A 827 -11.71 -4.16 41.67
CA VAL A 827 -11.98 -5.51 41.15
C VAL A 827 -12.92 -6.25 42.10
N LYS A 828 -14.03 -6.75 41.56
CA LYS A 828 -14.96 -7.60 42.32
C LYS A 828 -14.29 -8.97 42.55
N LYS A 829 -14.10 -9.35 43.82
CA LYS A 829 -13.69 -10.70 44.22
C LYS A 829 -14.80 -11.71 43.96
#